data_AF-A0A8K0A4G2-F1
#
_entry.id   AF-A0A8K0A4G2-F1
#
_cell.length_a   1.000
_cell.length_b   1.000
_cell.length_c   1.000
_cell.angle_alpha   90.00
_cell.angle_beta   90.00
_cell.angle_gamma   90.00
#
_symmetry.space_group_name_H-M   'P 1'
#
loop_
_entity.id
_entity.type
_entity.pdbx_description
1 polymer ?
#
loop_
_entity_poly.entity_id
_entity_poly.type
_entity_poly.pdbx_seq_one_letter_code
_entity_poly.pdbx_strand_id
1 'polypeptide(L)'
;MRGMEPTDDPCLKGEKDPKSGYQIHVPRRNVGPSSTQLYMVRTMLESLIADRGGPSSKKTLRKEMDGMALTSLDGFHKQSFFYTHLLNFSETLQKCCDLSQLWFREFYLELTMGQRIQFPIEMSMPWILTDHILETKEPSMMEYVLYPLDLYNDSAHYALTKFRKQFLYDEVEAEVNLCFDQFVYKLSDQIFTYYKAQAASIMLDKRFRAECAQHGIQIPYPPANRYETLLKQRHVQILGRSVDLNRLITQRISTAMQKSLDVAIGRFESGDLTGIVELECLTEVNRLTHKLLSEHVSLMDFEAMFREANHNVSAPYGRITLHVFWELNYDFLPNYCYNNSTNRFVRAVFPLSQEVNRERAPPNTPQDVYGTKVLNNAYGHIYNLYTGFVGSPHFRAISHLLGYQGIAVVMEELLKIIKSLIQGSIRQYVKTLMDSMPKICKLPRFDYGSPAVLEYYYAQLQDIINYPELKTEVFQSFREVGNAVLFCLLCEQSLSQEEVRDLLHAAPFQNIIPRQYVKEGEKPEAKMKKLEQKYQALQVTSVIEKLGTPQQAAIAREGDLLTKERLCCGLSMFEIILTRIKTFLEDQIWHGPPPANGVMNIDECTEFHRLWSAMQIVYCMPVGENEFTVEQCFGDSLNWAGCLMTILLGQQRRFEALDFAYHILKINKADLKDDVIKGVNLRRMCDRIRKFQILNTQIFATVNKYMKSGDADSLPVEHVRCFQPPIHQSLASSC
;
A
#
# COMPACT_ATOMS: atom_id res chain seq x y z
N MET A 1 32.47 64.78 -39.02
CA MET A 1 33.36 64.17 -40.04
C MET A 1 33.35 65.07 -41.25
N ARG A 2 34.50 65.37 -41.86
CA ARG A 2 34.60 66.32 -42.97
C ARG A 2 33.91 65.87 -44.27
N GLY A 3 33.54 64.58 -44.39
CA GLY A 3 32.80 64.03 -45.54
C GLY A 3 33.58 64.05 -46.86
N MET A 4 34.79 64.58 -46.84
CA MET A 4 35.72 64.77 -47.95
C MET A 4 37.10 64.31 -47.50
N GLU A 5 37.92 63.87 -48.46
CA GLU A 5 39.33 63.53 -48.24
C GLU A 5 40.13 64.74 -47.74
N PRO A 6 41.07 64.59 -46.78
CA PRO A 6 41.86 65.70 -46.28
C PRO A 6 42.91 66.15 -47.31
N THR A 7 42.61 67.22 -48.06
CA THR A 7 43.53 67.80 -49.06
C THR A 7 44.80 68.42 -48.48
N ASP A 8 44.84 68.58 -47.15
CA ASP A 8 45.98 69.04 -46.36
C ASP A 8 46.97 67.93 -45.97
N ASP A 9 46.75 66.67 -46.38
CA ASP A 9 47.65 65.55 -46.11
C ASP A 9 48.98 65.66 -46.89
N PRO A 10 50.15 65.75 -46.21
CA PRO A 10 51.46 65.84 -46.87
C PRO A 10 51.80 64.61 -47.70
N CYS A 11 51.28 63.42 -47.36
CA CYS A 11 51.53 62.18 -48.08
C CYS A 11 50.93 62.20 -49.51
N LEU A 12 49.84 62.96 -49.73
CA LEU A 12 49.24 63.14 -51.07
C LEU A 12 50.16 63.92 -52.03
N LYS A 13 51.09 64.72 -51.49
CA LYS A 13 52.12 65.46 -52.26
C LYS A 13 53.45 64.71 -52.34
N GLY A 14 53.55 63.53 -51.71
CA GLY A 14 54.78 62.75 -51.61
C GLY A 14 55.77 63.26 -50.55
N GLU A 15 55.35 64.17 -49.66
CA GLU A 15 56.15 64.70 -48.57
C GLU A 15 55.98 63.86 -47.29
N LYS A 16 56.98 63.90 -46.40
CA LYS A 16 56.86 63.28 -45.07
C LYS A 16 56.04 64.16 -44.13
N ASP A 17 55.46 63.55 -43.10
CA ASP A 17 54.78 64.28 -42.03
C ASP A 17 55.68 65.37 -41.42
N PRO A 18 55.10 66.53 -41.04
CA PRO A 18 55.84 67.56 -40.33
C PRO A 18 56.36 67.02 -39.00
N LYS A 19 57.42 67.63 -38.45
CA LYS A 19 58.00 67.20 -37.16
C LYS A 19 57.01 67.22 -35.99
N SER A 20 55.91 67.97 -36.11
CA SER A 20 54.80 68.01 -35.15
C SER A 20 53.77 66.87 -35.31
N GLY A 21 53.90 66.02 -36.35
CA GLY A 21 52.97 64.96 -36.72
C GLY A 21 51.75 65.45 -37.51
N TYR A 22 51.10 64.52 -38.23
CA TYR A 22 49.81 64.71 -38.89
C TYR A 22 48.82 63.66 -38.36
N GLN A 23 47.62 64.08 -37.92
CA GLN A 23 46.64 63.17 -37.29
C GLN A 23 45.35 63.07 -38.09
N ILE A 24 44.98 61.85 -38.46
CA ILE A 24 43.69 61.54 -39.09
C ILE A 24 42.77 60.87 -38.06
N HIS A 25 41.66 61.52 -37.73
CA HIS A 25 40.63 60.92 -36.88
C HIS A 25 39.74 59.97 -37.69
N VAL A 26 40.07 58.67 -37.70
CA VAL A 26 39.26 57.64 -38.35
C VAL A 26 37.97 57.40 -37.56
N PRO A 27 36.78 57.55 -38.16
CA PRO A 27 35.52 57.32 -37.46
C PRO A 27 35.27 55.83 -37.19
N ARG A 28 34.62 55.53 -36.06
CA ARG A 28 34.10 54.18 -35.76
C ARG A 28 32.63 54.11 -36.15
N ARG A 29 32.27 53.16 -37.02
CA ARG A 29 30.89 52.91 -37.47
C ARG A 29 30.56 51.43 -37.25
N ASN A 30 29.32 51.15 -36.83
CA ASN A 30 28.82 49.79 -36.59
C ASN A 30 28.20 49.18 -37.86
N VAL A 31 28.90 49.30 -38.98
CA VAL A 31 28.47 48.72 -40.25
C VAL A 31 29.71 48.30 -41.03
N GLY A 32 29.70 47.05 -41.48
CA GLY A 32 30.76 46.51 -42.34
C GLY A 32 30.71 47.11 -43.75
N PRO A 33 31.75 46.89 -44.57
CA PRO A 33 31.71 47.22 -45.99
C PRO A 33 30.64 46.40 -46.71
N SER A 34 30.14 46.92 -47.84
CA SER A 34 29.33 46.11 -48.76
C SER A 34 30.15 44.93 -49.31
N SER A 35 29.46 43.89 -49.80
CA SER A 35 30.12 42.74 -50.44
C SER A 35 31.03 43.18 -51.61
N THR A 36 30.58 44.16 -52.40
CA THR A 36 31.36 44.73 -53.50
C THR A 36 32.56 45.54 -53.02
N GLN A 37 32.42 46.36 -51.97
CA GLN A 37 33.54 47.11 -51.38
C GLN A 37 34.61 46.15 -50.84
N LEU A 38 34.21 45.14 -50.08
CA LEU A 38 35.13 44.17 -49.51
C LEU A 38 35.80 43.33 -50.60
N TYR A 39 35.04 42.86 -51.60
CA TYR A 39 35.57 42.11 -52.74
C TYR A 39 36.61 42.95 -53.51
N MET A 40 36.26 44.18 -53.91
CA MET A 40 37.14 45.04 -54.68
C MET A 40 38.42 45.38 -53.92
N VAL A 41 38.31 45.76 -52.63
CA VAL A 41 39.48 46.06 -51.78
C VAL A 41 40.39 44.84 -51.68
N ARG A 42 39.83 43.65 -51.39
CA ARG A 42 40.62 42.43 -51.26
C ARG A 42 41.30 42.04 -52.57
N THR A 43 40.59 42.06 -53.69
CA THR A 43 41.14 41.72 -55.02
C THR A 43 42.23 42.71 -55.46
N MET A 44 42.05 44.01 -55.22
CA MET A 44 43.09 45.00 -55.49
C MET A 44 44.33 44.77 -54.60
N LEU A 45 44.15 44.53 -53.31
CA LEU A 45 45.25 44.18 -52.40
C LEU A 45 45.96 42.89 -52.81
N GLU A 46 45.22 41.87 -53.22
CA GLU A 46 45.75 40.60 -53.71
C GLU A 46 46.67 40.82 -54.93
N SER A 47 46.26 41.67 -55.88
CA SER A 47 47.08 42.00 -57.06
C SER A 47 48.39 42.74 -56.72
N LEU A 48 48.43 43.49 -55.62
CA LEU A 48 49.63 44.18 -55.15
C LEU A 48 50.62 43.21 -54.49
N ILE A 49 50.11 42.23 -53.75
CA ILE A 49 50.93 41.23 -53.02
C ILE A 49 51.21 39.97 -53.84
N ALA A 50 50.61 39.79 -55.02
CA ALA A 50 50.78 38.61 -55.85
C ALA A 50 52.22 38.44 -56.38
N ASP A 51 52.72 37.20 -56.35
CA ASP A 51 54.04 36.82 -56.89
C ASP A 51 54.06 36.67 -58.42
N ARG A 52 52.89 36.71 -59.07
CA ARG A 52 52.76 36.64 -60.53
C ARG A 52 52.26 37.96 -61.08
N GLY A 53 53.04 38.54 -62.01
CA GLY A 53 52.58 39.67 -62.82
C GLY A 53 51.49 39.23 -63.79
N GLY A 54 50.63 40.18 -64.19
CA GLY A 54 49.65 39.95 -65.26
C GLY A 54 50.32 39.53 -66.59
N PRO A 55 49.54 39.08 -67.59
CA PRO A 55 50.04 38.46 -68.82
C PRO A 55 51.06 39.28 -69.63
N SER A 56 51.19 40.58 -69.34
CA SER A 56 52.00 41.55 -70.08
C SER A 56 53.11 42.25 -69.27
N SER A 57 53.34 41.91 -67.99
CA SER A 57 54.36 42.58 -67.16
C SER A 57 55.52 41.66 -66.74
N LYS A 58 56.76 42.08 -67.03
CA LYS A 58 58.01 41.41 -66.58
C LYS A 58 58.39 41.71 -65.12
N LYS A 59 57.71 42.65 -64.45
CA LYS A 59 57.96 43.05 -63.05
C LYS A 59 56.68 42.92 -62.21
N THR A 60 56.81 42.35 -61.01
CA THR A 60 55.73 42.20 -60.02
C THR A 60 55.65 43.44 -59.14
N LEU A 61 54.45 44.00 -58.93
CA LEU A 61 54.21 45.16 -58.05
C LEU A 61 54.76 44.93 -56.63
N ARG A 62 54.69 43.68 -56.16
CA ARG A 62 55.28 43.21 -54.90
C ARG A 62 56.75 43.58 -54.70
N LYS A 63 57.57 43.56 -55.76
CA LYS A 63 59.03 43.82 -55.69
C LYS A 63 59.37 45.32 -55.59
N GLU A 64 58.39 46.19 -55.81
CA GLU A 64 58.56 47.65 -55.78
C GLU A 64 58.05 48.25 -54.46
N MET A 65 57.49 47.44 -53.57
CA MET A 65 56.95 47.84 -52.27
C MET A 65 57.93 47.62 -51.11
N ASP A 66 57.87 48.49 -50.11
CA ASP A 66 58.57 48.34 -48.83
C ASP A 66 58.10 47.08 -48.07
N GLY A 67 59.02 46.43 -47.34
CA GLY A 67 58.75 45.17 -46.63
C GLY A 67 57.77 45.28 -45.45
N MET A 68 57.75 46.43 -44.74
CA MET A 68 56.77 46.66 -43.67
C MET A 68 55.37 46.87 -44.25
N ALA A 69 55.24 47.67 -45.31
CA ALA A 69 53.97 47.89 -46.00
C ALA A 69 53.39 46.58 -46.54
N LEU A 70 54.22 45.74 -47.16
CA LEU A 70 53.83 44.43 -47.65
C LEU A 70 53.32 43.51 -46.54
N THR A 71 53.98 43.52 -45.38
CA THR A 71 53.55 42.74 -44.20
C THR A 71 52.20 43.22 -43.66
N SER A 72 51.97 44.53 -43.60
CA SER A 72 50.68 45.10 -43.17
C SER A 72 49.55 44.76 -44.14
N LEU A 73 49.80 44.85 -45.46
CA LEU A 73 48.80 44.49 -46.48
C LEU A 73 48.48 42.99 -46.46
N ASP A 74 49.49 42.12 -46.35
CA ASP A 74 49.28 40.68 -46.23
C ASP A 74 48.53 40.32 -44.94
N GLY A 75 48.87 40.99 -43.82
CA GLY A 75 48.15 40.84 -42.55
C GLY A 75 46.67 41.20 -42.66
N PHE A 76 46.35 42.36 -43.25
CA PHE A 76 44.97 42.77 -43.48
C PHE A 76 44.24 41.85 -44.48
N HIS A 77 44.91 41.44 -45.56
CA HIS A 77 44.35 40.52 -46.55
C HIS A 77 44.02 39.14 -45.93
N LYS A 78 44.87 38.61 -45.05
CA LYS A 78 44.60 37.37 -44.30
C LYS A 78 43.44 37.52 -43.32
N GLN A 79 43.44 38.58 -42.51
CA GLN A 79 42.37 38.81 -41.53
C GLN A 79 41.01 39.02 -42.19
N SER A 80 40.96 39.81 -43.27
CA SER A 80 39.71 40.13 -43.96
C SER A 80 39.08 38.97 -44.74
N PHE A 81 39.73 37.81 -44.82
CA PHE A 81 39.19 36.60 -45.44
C PHE A 81 37.90 36.14 -44.75
N PHE A 82 37.87 36.20 -43.42
CA PHE A 82 36.72 35.76 -42.63
C PHE A 82 35.62 36.82 -42.51
N TYR A 83 35.84 38.05 -43.00
CA TYR A 83 34.88 39.15 -42.79
C TYR A 83 33.53 38.87 -43.44
N THR A 84 33.48 38.30 -44.64
CA THR A 84 32.20 37.92 -45.26
C THR A 84 31.44 36.90 -44.41
N HIS A 85 32.13 35.92 -43.85
CA HIS A 85 31.54 34.87 -43.01
C HIS A 85 31.05 35.43 -41.67
N LEU A 86 31.84 36.27 -41.02
CA LEU A 86 31.49 36.92 -39.75
C LEU A 86 30.35 37.95 -39.91
N LEU A 87 30.32 38.68 -41.03
CA LEU A 87 29.21 39.58 -41.35
C LEU A 87 27.93 38.80 -41.63
N ASN A 88 28.04 37.60 -42.24
CA ASN A 88 26.94 36.66 -42.45
C ASN A 88 26.89 35.59 -41.36
N PHE A 89 26.96 36.00 -40.10
CA PHE A 89 27.13 35.09 -38.97
C PHE A 89 26.04 34.01 -38.89
N SER A 90 24.77 34.38 -39.06
CA SER A 90 23.64 33.44 -38.95
C SER A 90 23.71 32.29 -39.97
N GLU A 91 23.97 32.62 -41.24
CA GLU A 91 24.09 31.60 -42.29
C GLU A 91 25.35 30.75 -42.12
N THR A 92 26.46 31.37 -41.71
CA THR A 92 27.72 30.65 -41.46
C THR A 92 27.56 29.67 -40.30
N LEU A 93 26.89 30.09 -39.22
CA LEU A 93 26.61 29.24 -38.06
C LEU A 93 25.81 27.99 -38.46
N GLN A 94 24.74 28.16 -39.26
CA GLN A 94 23.96 27.02 -39.74
C GLN A 94 24.82 26.05 -40.58
N LYS A 95 25.67 26.56 -41.47
CA LYS A 95 26.56 25.71 -42.28
C LYS A 95 27.62 24.98 -41.44
N CYS A 96 28.09 25.59 -40.36
CA CYS A 96 29.07 24.97 -39.46
C CYS A 96 28.47 23.86 -38.59
N CYS A 97 27.14 23.84 -38.40
CA CYS A 97 26.43 22.89 -37.57
C CYS A 97 25.52 21.94 -38.38
N ASP A 98 25.69 21.85 -39.70
CA ASP A 98 24.81 21.05 -40.56
C ASP A 98 25.06 19.54 -40.39
N LEU A 99 24.13 18.86 -39.73
CA LEU A 99 24.11 17.40 -39.55
C LEU A 99 22.95 16.72 -40.31
N SER A 100 22.30 17.44 -41.23
CA SER A 100 21.11 16.99 -41.97
C SER A 100 21.31 15.73 -42.82
N GLN A 101 22.56 15.43 -43.19
CA GLN A 101 22.87 14.34 -44.12
C GLN A 101 22.78 12.95 -43.48
N LEU A 102 22.65 12.85 -42.15
CA LEU A 102 22.65 11.57 -41.44
C LEU A 102 21.40 10.72 -41.69
N TRP A 103 20.27 11.33 -42.08
CA TRP A 103 19.05 10.60 -42.38
C TRP A 103 18.95 10.16 -43.86
N PHE A 104 19.46 10.99 -44.79
CA PHE A 104 19.31 10.74 -46.22
C PHE A 104 20.11 9.54 -46.70
N ARG A 105 19.47 8.70 -47.53
CA ARG A 105 20.03 7.41 -47.97
C ARG A 105 19.64 7.00 -49.39
N GLU A 106 19.27 7.97 -50.23
CA GLU A 106 18.90 7.76 -51.64
C GLU A 106 19.94 6.97 -52.44
N PHE A 107 21.23 7.25 -52.23
CA PHE A 107 22.32 6.50 -52.87
C PHE A 107 22.24 5.00 -52.55
N TYR A 108 21.99 4.65 -51.29
CA TYR A 108 21.89 3.26 -50.87
C TYR A 108 20.57 2.62 -51.29
N LEU A 109 19.48 3.39 -51.41
CA LEU A 109 18.21 2.92 -51.96
C LEU A 109 18.36 2.53 -53.44
N GLU A 110 19.04 3.36 -54.24
CA GLU A 110 19.33 3.06 -55.65
C GLU A 110 20.12 1.75 -55.81
N LEU A 111 21.11 1.52 -54.94
CA LEU A 111 21.89 0.28 -54.93
C LEU A 111 21.06 -0.98 -54.63
N THR A 112 19.85 -0.85 -54.08
CA THR A 112 18.96 -1.99 -53.85
C THR A 112 18.22 -2.43 -55.11
N MET A 113 18.37 -1.72 -56.24
CA MET A 113 17.75 -2.03 -57.54
C MET A 113 16.23 -2.27 -57.43
N GLY A 114 15.54 -1.43 -56.65
CA GLY A 114 14.09 -1.50 -56.45
C GLY A 114 13.61 -2.58 -55.47
N GLN A 115 14.51 -3.32 -54.83
CA GLN A 115 14.14 -4.30 -53.80
C GLN A 115 13.67 -3.64 -52.49
N ARG A 116 14.12 -2.42 -52.19
CA ARG A 116 13.71 -1.64 -51.02
C ARG A 116 13.18 -0.29 -51.48
N ILE A 117 11.97 0.03 -51.04
CA ILE A 117 11.37 1.37 -51.23
C ILE A 117 11.87 2.33 -50.14
N GLN A 118 12.14 1.82 -48.93
CA GLN A 118 12.78 2.55 -47.83
C GLN A 118 13.47 1.55 -46.87
N PHE A 119 14.42 2.03 -46.06
CA PHE A 119 15.04 1.24 -44.99
C PHE A 119 14.28 1.36 -43.66
N PRO A 120 14.29 0.30 -42.81
CA PRO A 120 13.64 0.34 -41.50
C PRO A 120 14.36 1.30 -40.53
N ILE A 121 13.67 1.65 -39.44
CA ILE A 121 14.17 2.62 -38.45
C ILE A 121 15.45 2.14 -37.74
N GLU A 122 15.65 0.83 -37.58
CA GLU A 122 16.90 0.27 -37.04
C GLU A 122 18.14 0.53 -37.93
N MET A 123 17.94 1.01 -39.16
CA MET A 123 19.00 1.45 -40.09
C MET A 123 19.03 2.98 -40.26
N SER A 124 18.25 3.73 -39.47
CA SER A 124 18.21 5.19 -39.51
C SER A 124 19.09 5.80 -38.43
N MET A 125 20.11 6.59 -38.80
CA MET A 125 21.09 7.12 -37.85
C MET A 125 20.47 7.93 -36.70
N PRO A 126 19.52 8.87 -36.94
CA PRO A 126 18.86 9.58 -35.84
C PRO A 126 18.20 8.64 -34.83
N TRP A 127 17.53 7.58 -35.31
CA TRP A 127 16.87 6.61 -34.43
C TRP A 127 17.88 5.69 -33.74
N ILE A 128 18.89 5.17 -34.43
CA ILE A 128 19.93 4.31 -33.84
C ILE A 128 20.57 5.00 -32.63
N LEU A 129 20.93 6.28 -32.77
CA LEU A 129 21.56 7.06 -31.70
C LEU A 129 20.58 7.32 -30.54
N THR A 130 19.32 7.63 -30.84
CA THR A 130 18.28 7.87 -29.84
C THR A 130 17.94 6.60 -29.07
N ASP A 131 17.65 5.51 -29.78
CA ASP A 131 17.23 4.24 -29.24
C ASP A 131 18.32 3.57 -28.41
N HIS A 132 19.59 3.75 -28.79
CA HIS A 132 20.72 3.26 -28.00
C HIS A 132 20.71 3.82 -26.57
N ILE A 133 20.42 5.12 -26.40
CA ILE A 133 20.33 5.74 -25.06
C ILE A 133 19.12 5.20 -24.28
N LEU A 134 17.98 5.02 -24.95
CA LEU A 134 16.77 4.49 -24.33
C LEU A 134 16.91 3.02 -23.90
N GLU A 135 17.59 2.21 -24.69
CA GLU A 135 17.76 0.77 -24.46
C GLU A 135 18.82 0.49 -23.38
N THR A 136 19.96 1.20 -23.44
CA THR A 136 21.02 1.08 -22.42
C THR A 136 20.64 1.73 -21.10
N LYS A 137 19.72 2.71 -21.12
CA LYS A 137 19.29 3.51 -19.95
C LYS A 137 20.46 4.24 -19.29
N GLU A 138 21.48 4.58 -20.07
CA GLU A 138 22.76 5.10 -19.59
C GLU A 138 22.58 6.47 -18.89
N PRO A 139 22.86 6.57 -17.57
CA PRO A 139 22.65 7.80 -16.81
C PRO A 139 23.40 9.02 -17.34
N SER A 140 24.62 8.83 -17.86
CA SER A 140 25.42 9.94 -18.39
C SER A 140 24.89 10.48 -19.71
N MET A 141 24.10 9.70 -20.45
CA MET A 141 23.59 10.04 -21.78
C MET A 141 22.12 10.47 -21.76
N MET A 142 21.38 10.24 -20.68
CA MET A 142 19.94 10.49 -20.62
C MET A 142 19.58 11.96 -20.88
N GLU A 143 20.39 12.92 -20.43
CA GLU A 143 20.17 14.35 -20.70
C GLU A 143 20.41 14.74 -22.16
N TYR A 144 21.07 13.88 -22.94
CA TYR A 144 21.42 14.13 -24.34
C TYR A 144 20.43 13.54 -25.34
N VAL A 145 19.48 12.71 -24.91
CA VAL A 145 18.63 11.91 -25.82
C VAL A 145 17.77 12.75 -26.78
N LEU A 146 17.51 14.02 -26.47
CA LEU A 146 16.76 14.92 -27.35
C LEU A 146 17.61 15.48 -28.50
N TYR A 147 18.95 15.51 -28.38
CA TYR A 147 19.81 16.05 -29.45
C TYR A 147 19.88 15.13 -30.68
N PRO A 148 20.04 13.80 -30.55
CA PRO A 148 19.92 12.91 -31.71
C PRO A 148 18.53 12.96 -32.36
N LEU A 149 17.48 13.20 -31.57
CA LEU A 149 16.11 13.36 -32.08
C LEU A 149 15.94 14.67 -32.88
N ASP A 150 16.69 15.71 -32.53
CA ASP A 150 16.71 17.00 -33.24
C ASP A 150 17.31 16.89 -34.65
N LEU A 151 18.09 15.84 -34.95
CA LEU A 151 18.61 15.58 -36.30
C LEU A 151 17.50 15.42 -37.36
N TYR A 152 16.30 15.04 -36.93
CA TYR A 152 15.13 15.04 -37.82
C TYR A 152 14.71 16.45 -38.24
N ASN A 153 14.88 17.47 -37.39
CA ASN A 153 14.63 18.86 -37.77
C ASN A 153 15.60 19.33 -38.85
N ASP A 154 16.89 19.01 -38.70
CA ASP A 154 17.91 19.33 -39.70
C ASP A 154 17.58 18.69 -41.05
N SER A 155 17.25 17.40 -41.03
CA SER A 155 16.91 16.62 -42.23
C SER A 155 15.64 17.15 -42.90
N ALA A 156 14.59 17.44 -42.14
CA ALA A 156 13.35 18.00 -42.66
C ALA A 156 13.54 19.40 -43.25
N HIS A 157 14.26 20.28 -42.54
CA HIS A 157 14.57 21.61 -43.05
C HIS A 157 15.37 21.55 -44.35
N TYR A 158 16.34 20.63 -44.45
CA TYR A 158 17.14 20.42 -45.65
C TYR A 158 16.30 19.88 -46.81
N ALA A 159 15.43 18.91 -46.55
CA ALA A 159 14.49 18.36 -47.53
C ALA A 159 13.59 19.45 -48.14
N LEU A 160 13.07 20.36 -47.31
CA LEU A 160 12.17 21.42 -47.74
C LEU A 160 12.90 22.59 -48.45
N THR A 161 14.06 23.02 -47.93
CA THR A 161 14.72 24.26 -48.39
C THR A 161 15.80 24.04 -49.46
N LYS A 162 16.56 22.93 -49.37
CA LYS A 162 17.67 22.59 -50.27
C LYS A 162 17.24 21.61 -51.35
N PHE A 163 16.73 20.43 -50.99
CA PHE A 163 16.24 19.46 -51.97
C PHE A 163 14.92 19.87 -52.62
N ARG A 164 14.06 20.55 -51.87
CA ARG A 164 12.73 21.02 -52.30
C ARG A 164 11.88 19.86 -52.83
N LYS A 165 11.85 18.75 -52.07
CA LYS A 165 11.07 17.54 -52.39
C LYS A 165 10.10 17.23 -51.26
N GLN A 166 8.82 17.08 -51.61
CA GLN A 166 7.75 16.75 -50.66
C GLN A 166 7.90 15.34 -50.12
N PHE A 167 8.09 14.33 -51.00
CA PHE A 167 8.18 12.93 -50.57
C PHE A 167 9.28 12.68 -49.52
N LEU A 168 10.43 13.37 -49.62
CA LEU A 168 11.49 13.27 -48.62
C LEU A 168 11.02 13.79 -47.24
N TYR A 169 10.28 14.88 -47.21
CA TYR A 169 9.71 15.40 -45.97
C TYR A 169 8.62 14.45 -45.43
N ASP A 170 7.76 13.92 -46.31
CA ASP A 170 6.69 12.99 -45.93
C ASP A 170 7.27 11.72 -45.27
N GLU A 171 8.39 11.21 -45.78
CA GLU A 171 9.10 10.07 -45.21
C GLU A 171 9.78 10.40 -43.87
N VAL A 172 10.44 11.56 -43.74
CA VAL A 172 11.00 12.04 -42.45
C VAL A 172 9.89 12.15 -41.41
N GLU A 173 8.75 12.75 -41.79
CA GLU A 173 7.61 12.94 -40.90
C GLU A 173 6.99 11.62 -40.44
N ALA A 174 6.83 10.66 -41.37
CA ALA A 174 6.35 9.33 -41.04
C ALA A 174 7.30 8.59 -40.08
N GLU A 175 8.61 8.70 -40.29
CA GLU A 175 9.61 8.09 -39.42
C GLU A 175 9.61 8.72 -38.01
N VAL A 176 9.54 10.06 -37.92
CA VAL A 176 9.45 10.77 -36.64
C VAL A 176 8.20 10.36 -35.87
N ASN A 177 7.03 10.24 -36.51
CA ASN A 177 5.81 9.82 -35.81
C ASN A 177 5.99 8.45 -35.14
N LEU A 178 6.54 7.47 -35.86
CA LEU A 178 6.79 6.13 -35.32
C LEU A 178 7.86 6.13 -34.20
N CYS A 179 8.99 6.79 -34.44
CA CYS A 179 10.10 6.87 -33.50
C CYS A 179 9.72 7.64 -32.22
N PHE A 180 8.95 8.71 -32.35
CA PHE A 180 8.51 9.52 -31.22
C PHE A 180 7.52 8.76 -30.32
N ASP A 181 6.60 7.98 -30.91
CA ASP A 181 5.71 7.11 -30.12
C ASP A 181 6.49 6.07 -29.32
N GLN A 182 7.51 5.44 -29.93
CA GLN A 182 8.42 4.52 -29.24
C GLN A 182 9.27 5.21 -28.19
N PHE A 183 9.78 6.41 -28.48
CA PHE A 183 10.54 7.24 -27.54
C PHE A 183 9.72 7.49 -26.27
N VAL A 184 8.49 7.99 -26.41
CA VAL A 184 7.61 8.27 -25.26
C VAL A 184 7.26 7.00 -24.50
N TYR A 185 7.02 5.88 -25.20
CA TYR A 185 6.76 4.59 -24.57
C TYR A 185 7.95 4.10 -23.72
N LYS A 186 9.12 3.93 -24.34
CA LYS A 186 10.33 3.44 -23.68
C LYS A 186 10.75 4.36 -22.53
N LEU A 187 10.68 5.67 -22.73
CA LEU A 187 11.03 6.67 -21.71
C LEU A 187 10.08 6.63 -20.51
N SER A 188 8.76 6.52 -20.74
CA SER A 188 7.81 6.47 -19.63
C SER A 188 7.92 5.17 -18.83
N ASP A 189 8.12 4.04 -19.50
CA ASP A 189 8.29 2.72 -18.89
C ASP A 189 9.54 2.67 -17.98
N GLN A 190 10.68 3.17 -18.48
CA GLN A 190 11.91 3.22 -17.67
C GLN A 190 11.80 4.18 -16.48
N ILE A 191 11.13 5.33 -16.64
CA ILE A 191 10.93 6.30 -15.55
C ILE A 191 10.07 5.69 -14.45
N PHE A 192 8.95 5.06 -14.83
CA PHE A 192 8.07 4.41 -13.86
C PHE A 192 8.78 3.27 -13.13
N THR A 193 9.47 2.39 -13.86
CA THR A 193 10.27 1.30 -13.27
C THR A 193 11.32 1.83 -12.29
N TYR A 194 12.02 2.91 -12.65
CA TYR A 194 13.06 3.52 -11.82
C TYR A 194 12.50 4.02 -10.49
N TYR A 195 11.46 4.85 -10.51
CA TYR A 195 10.87 5.41 -9.29
C TYR A 195 10.15 4.35 -8.45
N LYS A 196 9.55 3.33 -9.08
CA LYS A 196 9.00 2.18 -8.36
C LYS A 196 10.09 1.40 -7.62
N ALA A 197 11.17 1.05 -8.31
CA ALA A 197 12.29 0.33 -7.70
C ALA A 197 12.95 1.17 -6.59
N GLN A 198 13.01 2.50 -6.76
CA GLN A 198 13.51 3.42 -5.75
C GLN A 198 12.63 3.42 -4.50
N ALA A 199 11.31 3.55 -4.64
CA ALA A 199 10.37 3.50 -3.53
C ALA A 199 10.46 2.18 -2.74
N ALA A 200 10.42 1.05 -3.44
CA ALA A 200 10.58 -0.28 -2.84
C ALA A 200 11.96 -0.44 -2.16
N SER A 201 13.03 0.08 -2.76
CA SER A 201 14.37 0.00 -2.17
C SER A 201 14.52 0.87 -0.91
N ILE A 202 13.85 2.02 -0.84
CA ILE A 202 13.78 2.91 0.34
C ILE A 202 13.05 2.22 1.50
N MET A 203 11.95 1.54 1.19
CA MET A 203 11.10 0.87 2.19
C MET A 203 11.65 -0.48 2.65
N LEU A 204 12.53 -1.11 1.89
CA LEU A 204 13.11 -2.40 2.26
C LEU A 204 13.94 -2.28 3.56
N ASP A 205 13.72 -3.21 4.48
CA ASP A 205 14.41 -3.22 5.77
C ASP A 205 15.95 -3.24 5.60
N LYS A 206 16.60 -2.30 6.29
CA LYS A 206 18.05 -2.09 6.15
C LYS A 206 18.84 -3.26 6.76
N ARG A 207 18.33 -3.86 7.84
CA ARG A 207 18.98 -4.99 8.50
C ARG A 207 18.89 -6.24 7.63
N PHE A 208 17.72 -6.53 7.07
CA PHE A 208 17.52 -7.61 6.10
C PHE A 208 18.50 -7.49 4.92
N ARG A 209 18.62 -6.30 4.32
CA ARG A 209 19.57 -6.06 3.23
C ARG A 209 21.02 -6.33 3.65
N ALA A 210 21.42 -5.90 4.85
CA ALA A 210 22.76 -6.14 5.37
C ALA A 210 23.03 -7.64 5.63
N GLU A 211 22.06 -8.37 6.18
CA GLU A 211 22.15 -9.81 6.42
C GLU A 211 22.22 -10.60 5.10
N CYS A 212 21.43 -10.23 4.08
CA CYS A 212 21.54 -10.83 2.74
C CYS A 212 22.94 -10.64 2.15
N ALA A 213 23.50 -9.43 2.26
CA ALA A 213 24.84 -9.14 1.75
C ALA A 213 25.94 -9.98 2.43
N GLN A 214 25.81 -10.24 3.75
CA GLN A 214 26.71 -11.13 4.48
C GLN A 214 26.67 -12.59 3.98
N HIS A 215 25.51 -13.02 3.47
CA HIS A 215 25.32 -14.35 2.88
C HIS A 215 25.58 -14.38 1.36
N GLY A 216 26.18 -13.32 0.79
CA GLY A 216 26.49 -13.23 -0.63
C GLY A 216 25.29 -12.92 -1.54
N ILE A 217 24.12 -12.65 -0.98
CA ILE A 217 22.91 -12.27 -1.72
C ILE A 217 22.87 -10.74 -1.81
N GLN A 218 23.32 -10.19 -2.94
CA GLN A 218 23.30 -8.75 -3.16
C GLN A 218 21.92 -8.31 -3.63
N ILE A 219 21.29 -7.43 -2.85
CA ILE A 219 20.10 -6.67 -3.25
C ILE A 219 20.59 -5.26 -3.58
N PRO A 220 20.82 -4.94 -4.87
CA PRO A 220 21.37 -3.64 -5.24
C PRO A 220 20.35 -2.52 -5.03
N TYR A 221 20.85 -1.32 -4.80
CA TYR A 221 20.04 -0.11 -4.97
C TYR A 221 19.88 0.16 -6.47
N PRO A 222 18.73 0.71 -6.92
CA PRO A 222 18.59 1.13 -8.30
C PRO A 222 19.67 2.19 -8.62
N PRO A 223 20.40 2.07 -9.73
CA PRO A 223 21.44 3.02 -10.11
C PRO A 223 20.80 4.39 -10.37
N ALA A 224 21.40 5.46 -9.85
CA ALA A 224 20.90 6.81 -10.04
C ALA A 224 20.86 7.18 -11.54
N ASN A 225 19.79 7.83 -11.97
CA ASN A 225 19.58 8.26 -13.36
C ASN A 225 19.11 9.71 -13.45
N ARG A 226 19.17 10.32 -14.64
CA ARG A 226 19.01 11.76 -14.89
C ARG A 226 17.75 12.04 -15.74
N TYR A 227 16.60 11.60 -15.28
CA TYR A 227 15.31 11.81 -15.98
C TYR A 227 14.70 13.20 -15.79
N GLU A 228 15.16 13.97 -14.79
CA GLU A 228 14.54 15.24 -14.40
C GLU A 228 14.49 16.28 -15.52
N THR A 229 15.55 16.40 -16.33
CA THR A 229 15.62 17.37 -17.43
C THR A 229 14.60 17.05 -18.51
N LEU A 230 14.36 15.77 -18.78
CA LEU A 230 13.34 15.28 -19.72
C LEU A 230 11.93 15.51 -19.17
N LEU A 231 11.71 15.22 -17.88
CA LEU A 231 10.44 15.49 -17.20
C LEU A 231 10.11 16.99 -17.12
N LYS A 232 11.10 17.88 -17.22
CA LYS A 232 10.89 19.33 -17.25
C LYS A 232 10.49 19.86 -18.63
N GLN A 233 10.63 19.08 -19.71
CA GLN A 233 10.34 19.55 -21.07
C GLN A 233 8.84 19.77 -21.29
N ARG A 234 8.46 21.03 -21.59
CA ARG A 234 7.07 21.45 -21.88
C ARG A 234 6.83 21.79 -23.35
N HIS A 235 7.88 21.96 -24.14
CA HIS A 235 7.79 22.47 -25.52
C HIS A 235 8.96 22.01 -26.40
N VAL A 236 9.10 20.69 -26.57
CA VAL A 236 10.08 20.10 -27.51
C VAL A 236 9.70 20.51 -28.93
N GLN A 237 10.62 21.18 -29.64
CA GLN A 237 10.40 21.60 -31.02
C GLN A 237 10.79 20.47 -31.96
N ILE A 238 9.83 19.89 -32.67
CA ILE A 238 10.10 18.81 -33.63
C ILE A 238 9.17 18.94 -34.84
N LEU A 239 9.75 18.98 -36.03
CA LEU A 239 9.10 19.18 -37.31
C LEU A 239 8.08 20.34 -37.32
N GLY A 240 8.42 21.44 -36.64
CA GLY A 240 7.55 22.62 -36.49
C GLY A 240 6.44 22.50 -35.45
N ARG A 241 6.30 21.35 -34.77
CA ARG A 241 5.40 21.17 -33.63
C ARG A 241 6.09 21.59 -32.33
N SER A 242 5.30 22.07 -31.38
CA SER A 242 5.70 22.25 -29.98
C SER A 242 5.05 21.16 -29.13
N VAL A 243 5.83 20.14 -28.75
CA VAL A 243 5.33 18.96 -28.03
C VAL A 243 5.58 19.09 -26.52
N ASP A 244 4.52 18.94 -25.73
CA ASP A 244 4.61 18.84 -24.26
C ASP A 244 4.96 17.40 -23.86
N LEU A 245 6.25 17.12 -23.74
CA LEU A 245 6.76 15.81 -23.36
C LEU A 245 6.34 15.43 -21.94
N ASN A 246 6.32 16.38 -20.99
CA ASN A 246 5.87 16.13 -19.63
C ASN A 246 4.42 15.62 -19.60
N ARG A 247 3.53 16.22 -20.39
CA ARG A 247 2.13 15.78 -20.50
C ARG A 247 2.02 14.33 -21.00
N LEU A 248 2.76 13.98 -22.07
CA LEU A 248 2.72 12.63 -22.65
C LEU A 248 3.25 11.57 -21.68
N ILE A 249 4.35 11.89 -20.99
CA ILE A 249 4.90 11.01 -19.94
C ILE A 249 3.91 10.86 -18.79
N THR A 250 3.32 11.97 -18.32
CA THR A 250 2.34 11.96 -17.23
C THR A 250 1.15 11.05 -17.54
N GLN A 251 0.63 11.09 -18.77
CA GLN A 251 -0.48 10.21 -19.19
C GLN A 251 -0.11 8.73 -19.04
N ARG A 252 1.08 8.33 -19.52
CA ARG A 252 1.53 6.93 -19.42
C ARG A 252 1.85 6.51 -17.99
N ILE A 253 2.48 7.38 -17.21
CA ILE A 253 2.76 7.12 -15.79
C ILE A 253 1.47 6.99 -14.99
N SER A 254 0.46 7.80 -15.27
CA SER A 254 -0.86 7.68 -14.63
C SER A 254 -1.49 6.32 -14.90
N THR A 255 -1.45 5.83 -16.14
CA THR A 255 -1.93 4.48 -16.48
C THR A 255 -1.12 3.39 -15.77
N ALA A 256 0.21 3.53 -15.70
CA ALA A 256 1.08 2.57 -15.02
C ALA A 256 0.83 2.53 -13.51
N MET A 257 0.64 3.69 -12.87
CA MET A 257 0.24 3.81 -11.47
C MET A 257 -1.10 3.12 -11.21
N GLN A 258 -2.12 3.38 -12.05
CA GLN A 258 -3.43 2.76 -11.92
C GLN A 258 -3.34 1.23 -12.04
N LYS A 259 -2.66 0.74 -13.09
CA LYS A 259 -2.42 -0.69 -13.29
C LYS A 259 -1.69 -1.34 -12.11
N SER A 260 -0.72 -0.63 -11.52
CA SER A 260 0.03 -1.11 -10.37
C SER A 260 -0.84 -1.27 -9.12
N LEU A 261 -1.81 -0.38 -8.90
CA LEU A 261 -2.80 -0.50 -7.82
C LEU A 261 -3.78 -1.65 -8.10
N ASP A 262 -4.26 -1.78 -9.34
CA ASP A 262 -5.13 -2.89 -9.75
C ASP A 262 -4.47 -4.26 -9.58
N VAL A 263 -3.19 -4.37 -9.93
CA VAL A 263 -2.38 -5.59 -9.73
C VAL A 263 -2.19 -5.88 -8.26
N ALA A 264 -1.98 -4.88 -7.40
CA ALA A 264 -1.84 -5.09 -5.96
C ALA A 264 -3.12 -5.71 -5.37
N ILE A 265 -4.29 -5.15 -5.71
CA ILE A 265 -5.59 -5.65 -5.23
C ILE A 265 -5.91 -7.02 -5.85
N GLY A 266 -5.71 -7.19 -7.17
CA GLY A 266 -5.95 -8.46 -7.84
C GLY A 266 -5.06 -9.61 -7.36
N ARG A 267 -3.84 -9.31 -6.90
CA ARG A 267 -2.99 -10.30 -6.22
C ARG A 267 -3.58 -10.73 -4.88
N PHE A 268 -4.13 -9.80 -4.10
CA PHE A 268 -4.80 -10.13 -2.84
C PHE A 268 -6.04 -11.00 -3.07
N GLU A 269 -6.87 -10.66 -4.07
CA GLU A 269 -8.07 -11.43 -4.46
C GLU A 269 -7.74 -12.88 -4.88
N SER A 270 -6.52 -13.14 -5.37
CA SER A 270 -6.07 -14.49 -5.72
C SER A 270 -5.50 -15.30 -4.56
N GLY A 271 -5.31 -14.69 -3.39
CA GLY A 271 -4.73 -15.28 -2.19
C GLY A 271 -5.71 -15.38 -1.04
N ASP A 272 -5.26 -15.98 0.08
CA ASP A 272 -6.03 -16.04 1.31
C ASP A 272 -5.93 -14.75 2.15
N LEU A 273 -6.66 -14.70 3.27
CA LEU A 273 -6.68 -13.55 4.17
C LEU A 273 -5.28 -13.14 4.67
N THR A 274 -4.30 -14.04 4.71
CA THR A 274 -2.96 -13.73 5.23
C THR A 274 -2.19 -12.77 4.33
N GLY A 275 -2.52 -12.75 3.02
CA GLY A 275 -1.90 -11.88 2.03
C GLY A 275 -2.18 -10.38 2.23
N ILE A 276 -3.12 -10.01 3.12
CA ILE A 276 -3.46 -8.60 3.37
C ILE A 276 -2.28 -7.77 3.88
N VAL A 277 -1.31 -8.40 4.56
CA VAL A 277 -0.10 -7.72 5.05
C VAL A 277 0.83 -7.36 3.89
N GLU A 278 0.95 -8.21 2.87
CA GLU A 278 1.68 -7.88 1.63
C GLU A 278 0.95 -6.76 0.88
N LEU A 279 -0.38 -6.81 0.79
CA LEU A 279 -1.20 -5.79 0.14
C LEU A 279 -1.01 -4.41 0.78
N GLU A 280 -1.03 -4.32 2.11
CA GLU A 280 -0.82 -3.06 2.82
C GLU A 280 0.55 -2.47 2.48
N CYS A 281 1.61 -3.27 2.52
CA CYS A 281 2.93 -2.79 2.16
C CYS A 281 3.03 -2.37 0.70
N LEU A 282 2.49 -3.17 -0.22
CA LEU A 282 2.53 -2.85 -1.64
C LEU A 282 1.76 -1.56 -1.96
N THR A 283 0.67 -1.30 -1.23
CA THR A 283 -0.08 -0.04 -1.28
C THR A 283 0.79 1.12 -0.80
N GLU A 284 1.56 0.96 0.27
CA GLU A 284 2.48 1.99 0.76
C GLU A 284 3.69 2.21 -0.17
N VAL A 285 4.20 1.16 -0.83
CA VAL A 285 5.21 1.28 -1.89
C VAL A 285 4.65 2.07 -3.08
N ASN A 286 3.40 1.81 -3.46
CA ASN A 286 2.70 2.57 -4.49
C ASN A 286 2.52 4.04 -4.07
N ARG A 287 2.15 4.31 -2.82
CA ARG A 287 2.02 5.65 -2.26
C ARG A 287 3.33 6.43 -2.31
N LEU A 288 4.45 5.79 -1.95
CA LEU A 288 5.77 6.41 -2.05
C LEU A 288 6.19 6.61 -3.52
N THR A 289 5.87 5.66 -4.41
CA THR A 289 6.13 5.80 -5.86
C THR A 289 5.40 7.00 -6.44
N HIS A 290 4.10 7.14 -6.11
CA HIS A 290 3.29 8.31 -6.45
C HIS A 290 3.94 9.60 -5.96
N LYS A 291 4.32 9.65 -4.67
CA LYS A 291 4.97 10.82 -4.07
C LYS A 291 6.24 11.24 -4.81
N LEU A 292 7.14 10.31 -5.12
CA LEU A 292 8.39 10.58 -5.84
C LEU A 292 8.11 11.10 -7.26
N LEU A 293 7.13 10.53 -7.95
CA LEU A 293 6.73 10.96 -9.29
C LEU A 293 6.06 12.34 -9.26
N SER A 294 5.24 12.63 -8.25
CA SER A 294 4.52 13.90 -8.09
C SER A 294 5.45 15.11 -7.91
N GLU A 295 6.73 14.91 -7.60
CA GLU A 295 7.74 15.98 -7.60
C GLU A 295 8.06 16.50 -9.01
N HIS A 296 7.70 15.74 -10.06
CA HIS A 296 8.06 16.03 -11.45
C HIS A 296 6.84 16.07 -12.40
N VAL A 297 5.79 15.31 -12.11
CA VAL A 297 4.57 15.19 -12.91
C VAL A 297 3.32 15.49 -12.09
N SER A 298 2.28 16.00 -12.73
CA SER A 298 1.00 16.26 -12.07
C SER A 298 0.09 15.04 -12.18
N LEU A 299 0.12 14.17 -11.17
CA LEU A 299 -0.75 13.00 -11.07
C LEU A 299 -2.07 13.34 -10.37
N MET A 300 -3.09 12.51 -10.58
CA MET A 300 -4.29 12.53 -9.74
C MET A 300 -3.92 12.21 -8.29
N ASP A 301 -4.76 12.64 -7.35
CA ASP A 301 -4.55 12.33 -5.93
C ASP A 301 -4.50 10.81 -5.71
N PHE A 302 -3.58 10.37 -4.84
CA PHE A 302 -3.36 8.94 -4.61
C PHE A 302 -4.63 8.24 -4.09
N GLU A 303 -5.38 8.88 -3.19
CA GLU A 303 -6.59 8.28 -2.63
C GLU A 303 -7.67 8.13 -3.69
N ALA A 304 -7.75 9.05 -4.65
CA ALA A 304 -8.66 8.92 -5.78
C ALA A 304 -8.29 7.72 -6.67
N MET A 305 -7.01 7.58 -7.04
CA MET A 305 -6.52 6.44 -7.83
C MET A 305 -6.72 5.10 -7.11
N PHE A 306 -6.43 5.07 -5.81
CA PHE A 306 -6.62 3.87 -4.98
C PHE A 306 -8.10 3.49 -4.86
N ARG A 307 -9.00 4.45 -4.61
CA ARG A 307 -10.44 4.20 -4.58
C ARG A 307 -10.96 3.73 -5.94
N GLU A 308 -10.45 4.28 -7.04
CA GLU A 308 -10.79 3.82 -8.39
C GLU A 308 -10.38 2.37 -8.60
N ALA A 309 -9.12 1.99 -8.30
CA ALA A 309 -8.63 0.61 -8.42
C ALA A 309 -9.41 -0.35 -7.50
N ASN A 310 -9.76 0.11 -6.30
CA ASN A 310 -10.55 -0.64 -5.33
C ASN A 310 -12.05 -0.68 -5.66
N HIS A 311 -12.49 -0.08 -6.77
CA HIS A 311 -13.90 0.09 -7.15
C HIS A 311 -14.76 0.74 -6.05
N ASN A 312 -14.17 1.63 -5.24
CA ASN A 312 -14.78 2.27 -4.07
C ASN A 312 -15.10 3.76 -4.33
N VAL A 313 -15.48 4.10 -5.57
CA VAL A 313 -15.91 5.46 -5.97
C VAL A 313 -17.43 5.50 -6.16
N SER A 314 -17.95 4.58 -6.98
CA SER A 314 -19.39 4.44 -7.24
C SER A 314 -20.08 3.40 -6.36
N ALA A 315 -19.31 2.56 -5.66
CA ALA A 315 -19.79 1.57 -4.73
C ALA A 315 -19.40 1.92 -3.28
N PRO A 316 -20.21 1.54 -2.29
CA PRO A 316 -19.93 1.83 -0.88
C PRO A 316 -18.83 0.94 -0.28
N TYR A 317 -18.52 -0.19 -0.91
CA TYR A 317 -17.53 -1.15 -0.44
C TYR A 317 -16.62 -1.54 -1.59
N GLY A 318 -15.33 -1.38 -1.38
CA GLY A 318 -14.31 -1.75 -2.36
C GLY A 318 -14.04 -3.25 -2.40
N ARG A 319 -13.32 -3.65 -3.46
CA ARG A 319 -12.80 -4.99 -3.72
C ARG A 319 -12.11 -5.62 -2.50
N ILE A 320 -11.26 -4.88 -1.80
CA ILE A 320 -10.52 -5.37 -0.62
C ILE A 320 -11.49 -5.79 0.49
N THR A 321 -12.49 -4.96 0.82
CA THR A 321 -13.49 -5.25 1.86
C THR A 321 -14.32 -6.48 1.49
N LEU A 322 -14.72 -6.58 0.24
CA LEU A 322 -15.49 -7.73 -0.27
C LEU A 322 -14.68 -9.02 -0.20
N HIS A 323 -13.40 -8.98 -0.61
CA HIS A 323 -12.51 -10.14 -0.53
C HIS A 323 -12.23 -10.57 0.91
N VAL A 324 -12.02 -9.61 1.82
CA VAL A 324 -11.87 -9.92 3.25
C VAL A 324 -13.09 -10.65 3.79
N PHE A 325 -14.30 -10.16 3.50
CA PHE A 325 -15.52 -10.86 3.91
C PHE A 325 -15.64 -12.25 3.26
N TRP A 326 -15.31 -12.37 1.98
CA TRP A 326 -15.35 -13.64 1.25
C TRP A 326 -14.40 -14.67 1.88
N GLU A 327 -13.15 -14.29 2.13
CA GLU A 327 -12.16 -15.13 2.81
C GLU A 327 -12.56 -15.44 4.25
N LEU A 328 -13.22 -14.51 4.95
CA LEU A 328 -13.75 -14.79 6.28
C LEU A 328 -14.77 -15.92 6.22
N ASN A 329 -15.77 -15.79 5.35
CA ASN A 329 -16.87 -16.73 5.24
C ASN A 329 -16.43 -18.12 4.75
N TYR A 330 -15.56 -18.19 3.74
CA TYR A 330 -15.22 -19.45 3.07
C TYR A 330 -13.94 -20.13 3.58
N ASP A 331 -12.99 -19.39 4.18
CA ASP A 331 -11.72 -19.96 4.65
C ASP A 331 -11.48 -19.74 6.14
N PHE A 332 -11.49 -18.50 6.64
CA PHE A 332 -11.09 -18.20 8.00
C PHE A 332 -11.97 -18.87 9.06
N LEU A 333 -13.29 -18.61 9.00
CA LEU A 333 -14.24 -19.18 9.96
C LEU A 333 -14.21 -20.71 9.97
N PRO A 334 -14.24 -21.40 8.81
CA PRO A 334 -14.28 -22.86 8.80
C PRO A 334 -12.91 -23.54 8.83
N ASN A 335 -11.75 -22.89 8.66
CA ASN A 335 -10.45 -23.60 8.63
C ASN A 335 -9.44 -23.20 9.70
N TYR A 336 -9.70 -22.16 10.50
CA TYR A 336 -8.72 -21.67 11.47
C TYR A 336 -9.05 -22.04 12.92
N CYS A 337 -7.99 -22.26 13.70
CA CYS A 337 -8.01 -22.59 15.13
C CYS A 337 -7.37 -21.46 15.91
N TYR A 338 -8.12 -20.82 16.81
CA TYR A 338 -7.57 -19.79 17.69
C TYR A 338 -6.73 -20.41 18.81
N ASN A 339 -5.58 -19.81 19.11
CA ASN A 339 -4.78 -20.09 20.28
C ASN A 339 -4.68 -18.83 21.14
N ASN A 340 -5.41 -18.84 22.26
CA ASN A 340 -5.51 -17.72 23.20
C ASN A 340 -4.16 -17.35 23.84
N SER A 341 -3.27 -18.34 24.02
CA SER A 341 -1.95 -18.09 24.64
C SER A 341 -1.03 -17.29 23.72
N THR A 342 -1.11 -17.51 22.41
CA THR A 342 -0.29 -16.80 21.42
C THR A 342 -1.01 -15.61 20.78
N ASN A 343 -2.32 -15.48 21.00
CA ASN A 343 -3.21 -14.56 20.31
C ASN A 343 -3.09 -14.65 18.76
N ARG A 344 -3.12 -15.89 18.26
CA ARG A 344 -2.96 -16.21 16.83
C ARG A 344 -3.92 -17.31 16.44
N PHE A 345 -4.38 -17.24 15.20
CA PHE A 345 -5.05 -18.32 14.52
C PHE A 345 -4.07 -19.09 13.65
N VAL A 346 -4.20 -20.41 13.63
CA VAL A 346 -3.44 -21.29 12.74
C VAL A 346 -4.42 -22.19 11.99
N ARG A 347 -4.05 -22.66 10.80
CA ARG A 347 -4.90 -23.59 10.06
C ARG A 347 -5.10 -24.89 10.86
N ALA A 348 -6.31 -25.42 10.83
CA ALA A 348 -6.64 -26.69 11.43
C ALA A 348 -5.81 -27.81 10.77
N VAL A 349 -5.33 -28.76 11.57
CA VAL A 349 -4.50 -29.88 11.07
C VAL A 349 -5.31 -30.80 10.15
N PHE A 350 -6.62 -30.90 10.38
CA PHE A 350 -7.55 -31.66 9.56
C PHE A 350 -8.68 -30.74 9.08
N PRO A 351 -8.62 -30.22 7.84
CA PRO A 351 -9.67 -29.38 7.30
C PRO A 351 -10.94 -30.20 7.07
N LEU A 352 -12.04 -29.77 7.67
CA LEU A 352 -13.36 -30.40 7.52
C LEU A 352 -14.15 -29.77 6.37
N SER A 353 -13.83 -28.54 5.97
CA SER A 353 -14.41 -27.85 4.83
C SER A 353 -13.60 -28.03 3.56
N GLN A 354 -14.26 -27.86 2.41
CA GLN A 354 -13.64 -27.95 1.09
C GLN A 354 -12.57 -26.88 0.89
N GLU A 355 -11.54 -27.20 0.12
CA GLU A 355 -10.56 -26.20 -0.31
C GLU A 355 -11.24 -25.12 -1.15
N VAL A 356 -10.94 -23.87 -0.80
CA VAL A 356 -11.46 -22.70 -1.50
C VAL A 356 -10.76 -22.57 -2.86
N ASN A 357 -11.53 -22.70 -3.94
CA ASN A 357 -11.02 -22.49 -5.29
C ASN A 357 -10.86 -20.99 -5.56
N ARG A 358 -9.61 -20.53 -5.72
CA ARG A 358 -9.28 -19.12 -5.94
C ARG A 358 -8.94 -18.86 -7.40
N GLU A 359 -9.31 -17.68 -7.88
CA GLU A 359 -8.90 -17.24 -9.21
C GLU A 359 -7.39 -17.01 -9.26
N ARG A 360 -6.79 -17.21 -10.44
CA ARG A 360 -5.36 -16.99 -10.61
C ARG A 360 -5.04 -15.49 -10.61
N ALA A 361 -3.93 -15.13 -9.98
CA ALA A 361 -3.42 -13.76 -9.98
C ALA A 361 -3.31 -13.20 -11.41
N PRO A 362 -3.63 -11.90 -11.61
CA PRO A 362 -3.48 -11.26 -12.90
C PRO A 362 -2.02 -11.28 -13.37
N PRO A 363 -1.76 -11.42 -14.68
CA PRO A 363 -0.40 -11.38 -15.21
C PRO A 363 0.23 -10.02 -14.91
N ASN A 364 1.45 -10.04 -14.38
CA ASN A 364 2.14 -8.84 -13.98
C ASN A 364 3.60 -8.82 -14.46
N THR A 365 4.15 -7.62 -14.53
CA THR A 365 5.57 -7.37 -14.75
C THR A 365 6.21 -6.91 -13.44
N PRO A 366 7.54 -7.00 -13.28
CA PRO A 366 8.19 -6.58 -12.03
C PRO A 366 7.89 -5.13 -11.62
N GLN A 367 7.75 -4.22 -12.59
CA GLN A 367 7.40 -2.82 -12.36
C GLN A 367 5.99 -2.61 -11.81
N ASP A 368 5.05 -3.53 -12.07
CA ASP A 368 3.70 -3.45 -11.52
C ASP A 368 3.68 -3.77 -10.01
N VAL A 369 4.75 -4.36 -9.45
CA VAL A 369 4.84 -4.79 -8.04
C VAL A 369 5.93 -4.00 -7.28
N TYR A 370 7.13 -4.55 -7.07
CA TYR A 370 8.22 -3.89 -6.33
C TYR A 370 9.33 -3.33 -7.23
N GLY A 371 9.08 -3.19 -8.53
CA GLY A 371 10.01 -2.57 -9.49
C GLY A 371 10.91 -3.56 -10.20
N THR A 372 11.57 -4.46 -9.46
CA THR A 372 12.53 -5.42 -10.03
C THR A 372 12.29 -6.85 -9.55
N LYS A 373 12.77 -7.85 -10.30
CA LYS A 373 12.67 -9.27 -9.91
C LYS A 373 13.36 -9.53 -8.55
N VAL A 374 14.49 -8.88 -8.28
CA VAL A 374 15.23 -9.03 -7.03
C VAL A 374 14.43 -8.49 -5.85
N LEU A 375 13.82 -7.31 -5.99
CA LEU A 375 12.96 -6.74 -4.96
C LEU A 375 11.69 -7.56 -4.76
N ASN A 376 11.06 -8.06 -5.83
CA ASN A 376 9.91 -8.96 -5.72
C ASN A 376 10.23 -10.21 -4.90
N ASN A 377 11.38 -10.84 -5.14
CA ASN A 377 11.80 -12.02 -4.37
C ASN A 377 12.09 -11.66 -2.90
N ALA A 378 12.78 -10.53 -2.65
CA ALA A 378 13.06 -10.06 -1.31
C ALA A 378 11.79 -9.84 -0.48
N TYR A 379 10.83 -9.10 -1.03
CA TYR A 379 9.54 -8.87 -0.37
C TYR A 379 8.71 -10.14 -0.24
N GLY A 380 8.73 -11.03 -1.24
CA GLY A 380 8.09 -12.34 -1.16
C GLY A 380 8.61 -13.17 0.02
N HIS A 381 9.94 -13.20 0.25
CA HIS A 381 10.51 -13.87 1.42
C HIS A 381 10.12 -13.23 2.75
N ILE A 382 10.03 -11.91 2.82
CA ILE A 382 9.60 -11.18 4.02
C ILE A 382 8.14 -11.51 4.34
N TYR A 383 7.25 -11.43 3.35
CA TYR A 383 5.81 -11.61 3.57
C TYR A 383 5.38 -13.07 3.71
N ASN A 384 6.19 -14.02 3.23
CA ASN A 384 6.00 -15.44 3.54
C ASN A 384 6.04 -15.75 5.06
N LEU A 385 6.63 -14.89 5.89
CA LEU A 385 6.61 -15.06 7.34
C LEU A 385 5.21 -14.84 7.95
N TYR A 386 4.28 -14.22 7.21
CA TYR A 386 2.94 -13.89 7.64
C TYR A 386 1.86 -14.87 7.13
N THR A 387 2.23 -15.88 6.33
CA THR A 387 1.26 -16.82 5.72
C THR A 387 0.88 -17.99 6.63
N GLY A 388 1.71 -18.29 7.64
CA GLY A 388 1.49 -19.43 8.54
C GLY A 388 0.48 -19.19 9.67
N PHE A 389 -0.04 -17.98 9.83
CA PHE A 389 -0.97 -17.62 10.90
C PHE A 389 -1.78 -16.35 10.56
N VAL A 390 -2.86 -16.11 11.31
CA VAL A 390 -3.55 -14.81 11.36
C VAL A 390 -3.46 -14.25 12.78
N GLY A 391 -3.05 -13.00 12.94
CA GLY A 391 -2.90 -12.37 14.26
C GLY A 391 -2.85 -10.85 14.18
N SER A 392 -2.31 -10.22 15.23
CA SER A 392 -2.23 -8.75 15.34
C SER A 392 -1.76 -7.99 14.08
N PRO A 393 -0.69 -8.40 13.34
CA PRO A 393 -0.30 -7.68 12.12
C PRO A 393 -1.40 -7.72 11.03
N HIS A 394 -2.10 -8.83 10.89
CA HIS A 394 -3.21 -8.97 9.93
C HIS A 394 -4.42 -8.15 10.34
N PHE A 395 -4.83 -8.20 11.61
CA PHE A 395 -5.94 -7.40 12.09
C PHE A 395 -5.69 -5.89 12.00
N ARG A 396 -4.43 -5.45 12.15
CA ARG A 396 -4.03 -4.06 11.91
C ARG A 396 -4.13 -3.68 10.42
N ALA A 397 -3.66 -4.53 9.51
CA ALA A 397 -3.80 -4.27 8.08
C ALA A 397 -5.28 -4.25 7.66
N ILE A 398 -6.10 -5.12 8.24
CA ILE A 398 -7.56 -5.14 8.06
C ILE A 398 -8.18 -3.82 8.56
N SER A 399 -7.85 -3.37 9.78
CA SER A 399 -8.44 -2.15 10.34
C SER A 399 -8.12 -0.92 9.51
N HIS A 400 -6.86 -0.80 9.06
CA HIS A 400 -6.39 0.30 8.25
C HIS A 400 -7.00 0.31 6.84
N LEU A 401 -7.06 -0.84 6.15
CA LEU A 401 -7.56 -0.91 4.76
C LEU A 401 -9.09 -0.87 4.65
N LEU A 402 -9.83 -1.39 5.63
CA LEU A 402 -11.31 -1.37 5.60
C LEU A 402 -11.88 -0.06 6.13
N GLY A 403 -11.19 0.57 7.10
CA GLY A 403 -11.72 1.71 7.85
C GLY A 403 -13.05 1.40 8.56
N TYR A 404 -13.68 2.42 9.15
CA TYR A 404 -14.92 2.24 9.91
C TYR A 404 -16.05 1.61 9.11
N GLN A 405 -16.26 2.05 7.87
CA GLN A 405 -17.37 1.58 7.03
C GLN A 405 -17.18 0.10 6.63
N GLY A 406 -15.96 -0.31 6.27
CA GLY A 406 -15.66 -1.70 5.95
C GLY A 406 -15.78 -2.61 7.18
N ILE A 407 -15.28 -2.18 8.34
CA ILE A 407 -15.40 -2.94 9.60
C ILE A 407 -16.87 -3.12 9.98
N ALA A 408 -17.69 -2.06 9.86
CA ALA A 408 -19.10 -2.11 10.21
C ALA A 408 -19.88 -3.14 9.38
N VAL A 409 -19.69 -3.16 8.05
CA VAL A 409 -20.38 -4.13 7.19
C VAL A 409 -19.89 -5.56 7.45
N VAL A 410 -18.59 -5.77 7.67
CA VAL A 410 -18.06 -7.10 8.00
C VAL A 410 -18.65 -7.60 9.32
N MET A 411 -18.72 -6.76 10.35
CA MET A 411 -19.36 -7.12 11.63
C MET A 411 -20.85 -7.43 11.47
N GLU A 412 -21.57 -6.69 10.63
CA GLU A 412 -22.99 -6.93 10.38
C GLU A 412 -23.22 -8.25 9.63
N GLU A 413 -22.42 -8.57 8.62
CA GLU A 413 -22.52 -9.84 7.90
C GLU A 413 -22.09 -11.03 8.78
N LEU A 414 -21.04 -10.88 9.61
CA LEU A 414 -20.67 -11.89 10.60
C LEU A 414 -21.80 -12.16 11.59
N LEU A 415 -22.54 -11.14 12.04
CA LEU A 415 -23.73 -11.33 12.86
C LEU A 415 -24.83 -12.13 12.14
N LYS A 416 -25.02 -11.93 10.83
CA LYS A 416 -25.97 -12.73 10.03
C LYS A 416 -25.53 -14.18 9.93
N ILE A 417 -24.23 -14.45 9.76
CA ILE A 417 -23.66 -15.80 9.77
C ILE A 417 -23.89 -16.46 11.13
N ILE A 418 -23.54 -15.77 12.22
CA ILE A 418 -23.76 -16.26 13.59
C ILE A 418 -25.24 -16.57 13.82
N LYS A 419 -26.15 -15.68 13.42
CA LYS A 419 -27.61 -15.90 13.50
C LYS A 419 -28.02 -17.15 12.73
N SER A 420 -27.54 -17.30 11.50
CA SER A 420 -27.86 -18.44 10.63
C SER A 420 -27.41 -19.76 11.26
N LEU A 421 -26.19 -19.82 11.78
CA LEU A 421 -25.65 -21.02 12.45
C LEU A 421 -26.40 -21.33 13.74
N ILE A 422 -26.62 -20.34 14.60
CA ILE A 422 -27.31 -20.52 15.89
C ILE A 422 -28.75 -20.96 15.68
N GLN A 423 -29.50 -20.30 14.80
CA GLN A 423 -30.94 -20.58 14.59
C GLN A 423 -31.20 -21.71 13.59
N GLY A 424 -30.20 -22.10 12.80
CA GLY A 424 -30.23 -23.19 11.83
C GLY A 424 -29.59 -24.47 12.37
N SER A 425 -28.35 -24.74 11.94
CA SER A 425 -27.67 -26.02 12.20
C SER A 425 -27.49 -26.30 13.69
N ILE A 426 -26.96 -25.34 14.46
CA ILE A 426 -26.68 -25.55 15.88
C ILE A 426 -27.98 -25.82 16.65
N ARG A 427 -29.06 -25.06 16.41
CA ARG A 427 -30.36 -25.33 17.03
C ARG A 427 -30.89 -26.72 16.70
N GLN A 428 -30.77 -27.15 15.44
CA GLN A 428 -31.23 -28.47 15.02
C GLN A 428 -30.44 -29.58 15.72
N TYR A 429 -29.11 -29.46 15.78
CA TYR A 429 -28.26 -30.41 16.50
C TYR A 429 -28.51 -30.39 18.00
N VAL A 430 -28.67 -29.21 18.61
CA VAL A 430 -28.99 -29.09 20.04
C VAL A 430 -30.32 -29.74 20.36
N LYS A 431 -31.34 -29.58 19.52
CA LYS A 431 -32.62 -30.29 19.70
C LYS A 431 -32.44 -31.81 19.66
N THR A 432 -31.78 -32.33 18.63
CA THR A 432 -31.53 -33.79 18.47
C THR A 432 -30.70 -34.36 19.63
N LEU A 433 -29.65 -33.64 20.04
CA LEU A 433 -28.78 -34.06 21.13
C LEU A 433 -29.48 -33.94 22.49
N MET A 434 -30.35 -32.95 22.69
CA MET A 434 -31.14 -32.83 23.92
C MET A 434 -32.16 -33.96 24.06
N ASP A 435 -32.74 -34.43 22.96
CA ASP A 435 -33.61 -35.64 22.95
C ASP A 435 -32.81 -36.91 23.29
N SER A 436 -31.51 -36.93 22.98
CA SER A 436 -30.57 -38.03 23.28
C SER A 436 -29.92 -37.89 24.66
N MET A 437 -30.09 -36.76 25.35
CA MET A 437 -29.57 -36.56 26.71
C MET A 437 -30.38 -37.38 27.72
N PRO A 438 -29.74 -37.91 28.78
CA PRO A 438 -30.46 -38.55 29.86
C PRO A 438 -31.40 -37.54 30.53
N LYS A 439 -32.69 -37.89 30.68
CA LYS A 439 -33.69 -36.98 31.29
C LYS A 439 -33.23 -36.41 32.64
N ILE A 440 -32.55 -37.24 33.43
CA ILE A 440 -32.02 -36.91 34.74
C ILE A 440 -30.61 -37.50 34.83
N CYS A 441 -29.62 -36.68 35.17
CA CYS A 441 -28.26 -37.10 35.43
C CYS A 441 -27.76 -36.50 36.75
N LYS A 442 -27.83 -37.31 37.82
CA LYS A 442 -27.39 -36.89 39.16
C LYS A 442 -25.87 -36.75 39.24
N LEU A 443 -25.40 -35.91 40.15
CA LEU A 443 -23.99 -35.87 40.56
C LEU A 443 -23.75 -36.90 41.68
N PRO A 444 -23.04 -38.03 41.44
CA PRO A 444 -22.82 -39.03 42.48
C PRO A 444 -22.04 -38.47 43.66
N ARG A 445 -22.27 -39.03 44.86
CA ARG A 445 -21.56 -38.61 46.08
C ARG A 445 -20.08 -38.99 46.04
N PHE A 446 -19.27 -38.33 46.87
CA PHE A 446 -17.83 -38.60 46.99
C PHE A 446 -17.54 -40.05 47.40
N ASP A 447 -18.44 -40.69 48.15
CA ASP A 447 -18.30 -42.06 48.64
C ASP A 447 -18.19 -43.12 47.53
N TYR A 448 -18.69 -42.81 46.32
CA TYR A 448 -18.59 -43.70 45.16
C TYR A 448 -17.16 -43.75 44.58
N GLY A 449 -16.36 -42.72 44.79
CA GLY A 449 -15.01 -42.59 44.23
C GLY A 449 -14.97 -42.21 42.74
N SER A 450 -13.91 -41.52 42.34
CA SER A 450 -13.73 -40.97 41.00
C SER A 450 -13.78 -41.98 39.84
N PRO A 451 -13.31 -43.25 39.98
CA PRO A 451 -13.45 -44.26 38.94
C PRO A 451 -14.92 -44.63 38.64
N ALA A 452 -15.71 -44.88 39.69
CA ALA A 452 -17.12 -45.24 39.55
C ALA A 452 -17.94 -44.05 39.03
N VAL A 453 -17.58 -42.82 39.41
CA VAL A 453 -18.21 -41.61 38.87
C VAL A 453 -17.92 -41.43 37.38
N LEU A 454 -16.68 -41.67 36.92
CA LEU A 454 -16.36 -41.64 35.50
C LEU A 454 -17.13 -42.73 34.73
N GLU A 455 -17.21 -43.95 35.28
CA GLU A 455 -17.98 -45.04 34.67
C GLU A 455 -19.47 -44.71 34.56
N TYR A 456 -20.04 -44.11 35.61
CA TYR A 456 -21.41 -43.63 35.63
C TYR A 456 -21.67 -42.61 34.52
N TYR A 457 -20.85 -41.57 34.38
CA TYR A 457 -21.03 -40.58 33.32
C TYR A 457 -20.85 -41.18 31.92
N TYR A 458 -19.91 -42.11 31.76
CA TYR A 458 -19.75 -42.80 30.49
C TYR A 458 -21.00 -43.60 30.12
N ALA A 459 -21.63 -44.26 31.09
CA ALA A 459 -22.88 -44.99 30.85
C ALA A 459 -24.06 -44.05 30.56
N GLN A 460 -24.17 -42.93 31.29
CA GLN A 460 -25.27 -41.97 31.11
C GLN A 460 -25.16 -41.13 29.83
N LEU A 461 -23.95 -40.91 29.32
CA LEU A 461 -23.70 -40.05 28.15
C LEU A 461 -23.29 -40.84 26.90
N GLN A 462 -23.51 -42.15 26.90
CA GLN A 462 -23.06 -43.05 25.82
C GLN A 462 -23.57 -42.61 24.42
N ASP A 463 -24.82 -42.14 24.34
CA ASP A 463 -25.43 -41.71 23.09
C ASP A 463 -24.82 -40.41 22.56
N ILE A 464 -24.38 -39.51 23.45
CA ILE A 464 -23.66 -38.28 23.09
C ILE A 464 -22.21 -38.60 22.69
N ILE A 465 -21.53 -39.47 23.45
CA ILE A 465 -20.14 -39.86 23.21
C ILE A 465 -19.99 -40.53 21.84
N ASN A 466 -20.96 -41.37 21.46
CA ASN A 466 -20.94 -42.10 20.20
C ASN A 466 -21.66 -41.38 19.05
N TYR A 467 -22.09 -40.12 19.24
CA TYR A 467 -22.78 -39.39 18.19
C TYR A 467 -21.82 -39.09 17.01
N PRO A 468 -22.05 -39.67 15.81
CA PRO A 468 -21.05 -39.66 14.73
C PRO A 468 -20.68 -38.25 14.23
N GLU A 469 -21.68 -37.36 14.16
CA GLU A 469 -21.53 -36.01 13.61
C GLU A 469 -21.08 -34.96 14.65
N LEU A 470 -20.78 -35.39 15.88
CA LEU A 470 -20.45 -34.46 16.98
C LEU A 470 -19.21 -33.63 16.66
N LYS A 471 -18.17 -34.26 16.10
CA LYS A 471 -16.94 -33.56 15.73
C LYS A 471 -17.07 -32.86 14.38
N THR A 472 -17.60 -33.55 13.37
CA THR A 472 -17.58 -33.06 11.98
C THR A 472 -18.55 -31.93 11.72
N GLU A 473 -19.71 -31.91 12.37
CA GLU A 473 -20.78 -30.94 12.11
C GLU A 473 -21.02 -30.01 13.31
N VAL A 474 -21.14 -30.60 14.50
CA VAL A 474 -21.50 -29.82 15.70
C VAL A 474 -20.32 -28.95 16.14
N PHE A 475 -19.16 -29.55 16.45
CA PHE A 475 -17.96 -28.78 16.85
C PHE A 475 -17.48 -27.84 15.74
N GLN A 476 -17.67 -28.22 14.48
CA GLN A 476 -17.45 -27.35 13.33
C GLN A 476 -18.30 -26.07 13.40
N SER A 477 -19.62 -26.22 13.54
CA SER A 477 -20.54 -25.08 13.62
C SER A 477 -20.23 -24.17 14.81
N PHE A 478 -19.90 -24.75 15.96
CA PHE A 478 -19.47 -23.97 17.13
C PHE A 478 -18.13 -23.26 16.89
N ARG A 479 -17.16 -23.89 16.23
CA ARG A 479 -15.89 -23.24 15.88
C ARG A 479 -16.11 -22.00 15.02
N GLU A 480 -16.95 -22.10 13.99
CA GLU A 480 -17.23 -20.97 13.10
C GLU A 480 -17.85 -19.78 13.86
N VAL A 481 -18.83 -20.05 14.74
CA VAL A 481 -19.39 -19.01 15.63
C VAL A 481 -18.29 -18.41 16.52
N GLY A 482 -17.42 -19.25 17.09
CA GLY A 482 -16.31 -18.81 17.94
C GLY A 482 -15.31 -17.93 17.20
N ASN A 483 -14.90 -18.33 16.00
CA ASN A 483 -14.01 -17.57 15.13
C ASN A 483 -14.62 -16.22 14.74
N ALA A 484 -15.93 -16.18 14.43
CA ALA A 484 -16.62 -14.94 14.07
C ALA A 484 -16.66 -13.94 15.24
N VAL A 485 -16.96 -14.43 16.45
CA VAL A 485 -16.98 -13.61 17.67
C VAL A 485 -15.58 -13.12 18.01
N LEU A 486 -14.57 -13.99 17.93
CA LEU A 486 -13.17 -13.61 18.16
C LEU A 486 -12.68 -12.60 17.13
N PHE A 487 -13.09 -12.73 15.86
CA PHE A 487 -12.77 -11.75 14.83
C PHE A 487 -13.29 -10.36 15.21
N CYS A 488 -14.56 -10.25 15.62
CA CYS A 488 -15.14 -8.99 16.08
C CYS A 488 -14.35 -8.39 17.24
N LEU A 489 -14.02 -9.20 18.26
CA LEU A 489 -13.24 -8.77 19.42
C LEU A 489 -11.85 -8.25 19.04
N LEU A 490 -11.10 -9.02 18.25
CA LEU A 490 -9.72 -8.70 17.89
C LEU A 490 -9.63 -7.55 16.89
N CYS A 491 -10.63 -7.42 16.01
CA CYS A 491 -10.75 -6.28 15.11
C CYS A 491 -11.00 -4.98 15.88
N GLU A 492 -11.92 -4.97 16.85
CA GLU A 492 -12.14 -3.79 17.72
C GLU A 492 -10.89 -3.43 18.54
N GLN A 493 -10.18 -4.42 19.07
CA GLN A 493 -8.92 -4.17 19.79
C GLN A 493 -7.87 -3.53 18.88
N SER A 494 -7.76 -3.97 17.63
CA SER A 494 -6.81 -3.42 16.67
C SER A 494 -7.19 -2.00 16.25
N LEU A 495 -8.48 -1.75 16.00
CA LEU A 495 -9.01 -0.42 15.72
C LEU A 495 -8.74 0.54 16.89
N SER A 496 -8.95 0.09 18.13
CA SER A 496 -8.67 0.91 19.32
C SER A 496 -7.19 1.31 19.42
N GLN A 497 -6.27 0.41 19.05
CA GLN A 497 -4.84 0.72 19.05
C GLN A 497 -4.47 1.74 17.95
N GLU A 498 -5.11 1.63 16.78
CA GLU A 498 -4.93 2.57 15.68
C GLU A 498 -5.45 3.97 16.05
N GLU A 499 -6.67 4.06 16.59
CA GLU A 499 -7.26 5.32 17.03
C GLU A 499 -6.47 6.03 18.13
N VAL A 500 -5.96 5.29 19.12
CA VAL A 500 -5.13 5.87 20.18
C VAL A 500 -3.85 6.46 19.59
N ARG A 501 -3.27 5.81 18.57
CA ARG A 501 -2.10 6.34 17.87
C ARG A 501 -2.44 7.63 17.13
N ASP A 502 -3.58 7.69 16.46
CA ASP A 502 -4.07 8.91 15.79
C ASP A 502 -4.24 10.05 16.79
N LEU A 503 -4.88 9.79 17.94
CA LEU A 503 -5.08 10.77 19.01
C LEU A 503 -3.76 11.27 19.60
N LEU A 504 -2.76 10.40 19.76
CA LEU A 504 -1.43 10.80 20.22
C LEU A 504 -0.73 11.73 19.21
N HIS A 505 -0.91 11.50 17.91
CA HIS A 505 -0.38 12.39 16.86
C HIS A 505 -1.17 13.70 16.75
N ALA A 506 -2.48 13.68 17.04
CA ALA A 506 -3.36 14.85 17.03
C ALA A 506 -3.17 15.74 18.27
N ALA A 507 -2.79 15.16 19.42
CA ALA A 507 -2.71 15.84 20.71
C ALA A 507 -2.01 17.22 20.70
N PRO A 508 -0.83 17.42 20.06
CA PRO A 508 -0.17 18.72 20.00
C PRO A 508 -0.99 19.81 19.29
N PHE A 509 -1.81 19.41 18.33
CA PHE A 509 -2.63 20.32 17.50
C PHE A 509 -4.00 20.62 18.14
N GLN A 510 -4.41 19.81 19.12
CA GLN A 510 -5.69 19.91 19.84
C GLN A 510 -5.52 20.41 21.28
N ASN A 511 -4.35 20.95 21.63
CA ASN A 511 -4.03 21.45 22.96
C ASN A 511 -4.08 20.39 24.08
N ILE A 512 -3.77 19.13 23.77
CA ILE A 512 -3.69 18.04 24.76
C ILE A 512 -2.23 17.93 25.21
N ILE A 513 -1.94 18.37 26.44
CA ILE A 513 -0.60 18.40 27.00
C ILE A 513 -0.48 17.35 28.10
N PRO A 514 0.52 16.45 28.05
CA PRO A 514 0.71 15.45 29.10
C PRO A 514 1.12 16.10 30.42
N ARG A 515 0.73 15.47 31.53
CA ARG A 515 1.06 15.92 32.88
C ARG A 515 2.58 16.02 33.06
N GLN A 516 3.05 17.18 33.47
CA GLN A 516 4.48 17.45 33.67
C GLN A 516 4.92 17.18 35.11
N TYR A 517 6.20 16.85 35.25
CA TYR A 517 6.87 16.84 36.54
C TYR A 517 6.89 18.25 37.16
N VAL A 518 6.51 18.37 38.42
CA VAL A 518 6.44 19.64 39.16
C VAL A 518 7.51 19.60 40.25
N LYS A 519 8.45 20.55 40.24
CA LYS A 519 9.48 20.66 41.29
C LYS A 519 8.87 21.20 42.57
N GLU A 520 9.51 20.92 43.70
CA GLU A 520 9.10 21.44 45.01
C GLU A 520 9.06 22.98 44.99
N GLY A 521 7.92 23.56 45.37
CA GLY A 521 7.65 25.01 45.28
C GLY A 521 7.02 25.51 43.97
N GLU A 522 6.89 24.68 42.93
CA GLU A 522 6.15 25.02 41.71
C GLU A 522 4.67 24.65 41.84
N LYS A 523 3.77 25.51 41.32
CA LYS A 523 2.35 25.17 41.18
C LYS A 523 2.10 24.44 39.84
N PRO A 524 1.43 23.27 39.83
CA PRO A 524 1.14 22.53 38.60
C PRO A 524 0.38 23.36 37.56
N GLU A 525 -0.63 24.12 37.98
CA GLU A 525 -1.48 24.96 37.12
C GLU A 525 -0.68 26.05 36.40
N ALA A 526 0.22 26.73 37.12
CA ALA A 526 1.05 27.79 36.55
C ALA A 526 2.01 27.23 35.49
N LYS A 527 2.47 25.99 35.67
CA LYS A 527 3.35 25.30 34.72
C LYS A 527 2.59 24.85 33.47
N MET A 528 1.39 24.30 33.64
CA MET A 528 0.50 23.93 32.52
C MET A 528 0.17 25.15 31.67
N LYS A 529 -0.23 26.27 32.28
CA LYS A 529 -0.56 27.51 31.55
C LYS A 529 0.62 28.07 30.75
N LYS A 530 1.84 27.98 31.27
CA LYS A 530 3.06 28.37 30.52
C LYS A 530 3.29 27.48 29.29
N LEU A 531 2.95 26.19 29.39
CA LEU A 531 3.10 25.25 28.28
C LEU A 531 1.99 25.42 27.23
N GLU A 532 0.76 25.67 27.65
CA GLU A 532 -0.33 26.05 26.75
C GLU A 532 0.06 27.30 25.94
N GLN A 533 0.63 28.32 26.59
CA GLN A 533 1.16 29.50 25.91
C GLN A 533 2.29 29.16 24.94
N LYS A 534 3.22 28.28 25.32
CA LYS A 534 4.32 27.83 24.45
C LYS A 534 3.82 27.13 23.19
N TYR A 535 2.79 26.29 23.30
CA TYR A 535 2.26 25.48 22.19
C TYR A 535 1.05 26.10 21.49
N GLN A 536 0.64 27.31 21.89
CA GLN A 536 -0.52 28.00 21.32
C GLN A 536 -0.44 28.14 19.79
N ALA A 537 0.76 28.30 19.22
CA ALA A 537 0.97 28.42 17.78
C ALA A 537 0.68 27.12 17.00
N LEU A 538 0.62 25.96 17.68
CA LEU A 538 0.30 24.67 17.05
C LEU A 538 -1.20 24.38 17.00
N GLN A 539 -2.02 25.14 17.71
CA GLN A 539 -3.46 24.90 17.80
C GLN A 539 -4.15 25.24 16.47
N VAL A 540 -4.43 24.22 15.66
CA VAL A 540 -4.86 24.38 14.27
C VAL A 540 -6.15 25.20 14.16
N THR A 541 -7.17 24.87 14.95
CA THR A 541 -8.46 25.57 14.94
C THR A 541 -8.31 27.05 15.31
N SER A 542 -7.58 27.36 16.39
CA SER A 542 -7.34 28.74 16.81
C SER A 542 -6.56 29.56 15.78
N VAL A 543 -5.59 28.94 15.11
CA VAL A 543 -4.79 29.62 14.07
C VAL A 543 -5.63 29.89 12.81
N ILE A 544 -6.40 28.91 12.36
CA ILE A 544 -7.27 29.06 11.18
C ILE A 544 -8.41 30.04 11.44
N GLU A 545 -8.98 30.07 12.64
CA GLU A 545 -10.00 31.08 12.99
C GLU A 545 -9.46 32.51 12.97
N LYS A 546 -8.16 32.70 13.26
CA LYS A 546 -7.52 34.02 13.26
C LYS A 546 -7.05 34.47 11.87
N LEU A 547 -6.57 33.54 11.04
CA LEU A 547 -5.87 33.86 9.79
C LEU A 547 -6.58 33.35 8.53
N GLY A 548 -7.47 32.38 8.66
CA GLY A 548 -8.16 31.71 7.57
C GLY A 548 -9.49 32.36 7.19
N THR A 549 -10.07 31.86 6.11
CA THR A 549 -11.41 32.27 5.67
C THR A 549 -12.50 31.60 6.51
N PRO A 550 -13.74 32.13 6.51
CA PRO A 550 -14.86 31.48 7.20
C PRO A 550 -15.11 30.03 6.76
N GLN A 551 -14.86 29.72 5.49
CA GLN A 551 -14.96 28.35 4.95
C GLN A 551 -13.87 27.44 5.53
N GLN A 552 -12.62 27.91 5.57
CA GLN A 552 -11.51 27.16 6.17
C GLN A 552 -11.74 26.91 7.66
N ALA A 553 -12.27 27.91 8.39
CA ALA A 553 -12.59 27.76 9.81
C ALA A 553 -13.75 26.77 10.05
N ALA A 554 -14.74 26.69 9.15
CA ALA A 554 -15.78 25.66 9.23
C ALA A 554 -15.20 24.26 9.01
N ILE A 555 -14.41 24.07 7.95
CA ILE A 555 -13.76 22.79 7.62
C ILE A 555 -12.81 22.35 8.74
N ALA A 556 -12.04 23.27 9.31
CA ALA A 556 -11.11 22.97 10.40
C ALA A 556 -11.84 22.49 11.67
N ARG A 557 -13.00 23.08 12.00
CA ARG A 557 -13.81 22.65 13.15
C ARG A 557 -14.41 21.27 12.94
N GLU A 558 -14.85 20.96 11.73
CA GLU A 558 -15.35 19.63 11.38
C GLU A 558 -14.23 18.58 11.40
N GLY A 559 -13.08 18.88 10.82
CA GLY A 559 -11.91 18.00 10.86
C GLY A 559 -11.40 17.75 12.28
N ASP A 560 -11.37 18.77 13.14
CA ASP A 560 -11.01 18.62 14.56
C ASP A 560 -11.99 17.71 15.31
N LEU A 561 -13.30 17.83 15.03
CA LEU A 561 -14.34 16.97 15.59
C LEU A 561 -14.12 15.50 15.22
N LEU A 562 -13.92 15.21 13.93
CA LEU A 562 -13.66 13.85 13.44
C LEU A 562 -12.33 13.25 13.97
N THR A 563 -11.37 14.11 14.29
CA THR A 563 -10.06 13.68 14.81
C THR A 563 -10.14 13.32 16.29
N LYS A 564 -10.89 14.08 17.11
CA LYS A 564 -10.99 13.84 18.57
C LYS A 564 -12.04 12.78 18.94
N GLU A 565 -13.10 12.64 18.14
CA GLU A 565 -14.18 11.69 18.38
C GLU A 565 -13.86 10.34 17.74
N ARG A 566 -13.23 9.45 18.52
CA ARG A 566 -12.87 8.09 18.13
C ARG A 566 -13.58 7.08 19.03
N LEU A 567 -13.75 5.83 18.60
CA LEU A 567 -14.49 4.82 19.37
C LEU A 567 -13.82 4.54 20.73
N CYS A 568 -12.48 4.49 20.76
CA CYS A 568 -11.70 4.29 21.98
C CYS A 568 -11.91 5.36 23.07
N CYS A 569 -12.56 6.49 22.77
CA CYS A 569 -12.88 7.53 23.75
C CYS A 569 -14.04 7.18 24.70
N GLY A 570 -14.75 6.06 24.48
CA GLY A 570 -15.80 5.60 25.40
C GLY A 570 -16.87 4.69 24.81
N LEU A 571 -16.70 4.19 23.58
CA LEU A 571 -17.63 3.29 22.92
C LEU A 571 -17.01 1.89 22.78
N SER A 572 -17.83 0.84 22.90
CA SER A 572 -17.41 -0.54 22.61
C SER A 572 -18.39 -1.22 21.66
N MET A 573 -17.87 -1.79 20.59
CA MET A 573 -18.68 -2.50 19.59
C MET A 573 -19.04 -3.91 20.07
N PHE A 574 -18.11 -4.59 20.74
CA PHE A 574 -18.26 -5.98 21.15
C PHE A 574 -19.44 -6.17 22.09
N GLU A 575 -19.68 -5.24 23.02
CA GLU A 575 -20.88 -5.26 23.87
C GLU A 575 -22.19 -5.28 23.06
N ILE A 576 -22.26 -4.49 21.99
CA ILE A 576 -23.42 -4.45 21.08
C ILE A 576 -23.54 -5.78 20.33
N ILE A 577 -22.42 -6.34 19.84
CA ILE A 577 -22.39 -7.65 19.19
C ILE A 577 -22.94 -8.74 20.13
N LEU A 578 -22.47 -8.78 21.38
CA LEU A 578 -22.93 -9.73 22.40
C LEU A 578 -24.43 -9.60 22.67
N THR A 579 -24.92 -8.36 22.80
CA THR A 579 -26.34 -8.07 23.02
C THR A 579 -27.20 -8.53 21.85
N ARG A 580 -26.74 -8.35 20.61
CA ARG A 580 -27.43 -8.86 19.42
C ARG A 580 -27.40 -10.38 19.33
N ILE A 581 -26.28 -11.03 19.68
CA ILE A 581 -26.22 -12.51 19.70
C ILE A 581 -27.20 -13.08 20.73
N LYS A 582 -27.39 -12.41 21.87
CA LYS A 582 -28.36 -12.83 22.89
C LYS A 582 -29.78 -12.94 22.33
N THR A 583 -30.20 -12.07 21.42
CA THR A 583 -31.54 -12.14 20.79
C THR A 583 -31.68 -13.31 19.81
N PHE A 584 -30.58 -13.95 19.40
CA PHE A 584 -30.64 -15.15 18.56
C PHE A 584 -30.99 -16.42 19.35
N LEU A 585 -30.93 -16.34 20.69
CA LEU A 585 -31.09 -17.45 21.64
C LEU A 585 -32.47 -17.46 22.35
N GLU A 586 -33.52 -16.92 21.72
CA GLU A 586 -34.86 -16.79 22.33
C GLU A 586 -35.69 -18.08 22.38
N ASP A 587 -35.30 -19.12 21.64
CA ASP A 587 -36.02 -20.39 21.62
C ASP A 587 -36.01 -21.09 23.00
N GLN A 588 -37.16 -21.63 23.40
CA GLN A 588 -37.32 -22.36 24.65
C GLN A 588 -36.36 -23.56 24.79
N ILE A 589 -35.87 -24.14 23.67
CA ILE A 589 -34.90 -25.24 23.71
C ILE A 589 -33.61 -24.89 24.47
N TRP A 590 -33.22 -23.61 24.50
CA TRP A 590 -32.01 -23.17 25.19
C TRP A 590 -32.19 -23.12 26.72
N HIS A 591 -33.40 -22.83 27.19
CA HIS A 591 -33.74 -22.60 28.59
C HIS A 591 -34.38 -23.82 29.26
N GLY A 592 -35.01 -24.70 28.49
CA GLY A 592 -35.77 -25.83 29.03
C GLY A 592 -37.03 -25.41 29.79
N PRO A 593 -37.78 -26.39 30.33
CA PRO A 593 -38.96 -26.12 31.13
C PRO A 593 -38.60 -25.47 32.48
N PRO A 594 -39.56 -24.76 33.10
CA PRO A 594 -39.36 -24.16 34.41
C PRO A 594 -39.07 -25.24 35.47
N PRO A 595 -38.22 -24.93 36.46
CA PRO A 595 -37.75 -25.93 37.42
C PRO A 595 -38.86 -26.38 38.37
N ALA A 596 -38.93 -27.68 38.62
CA ALA A 596 -39.95 -28.29 39.49
C ALA A 596 -39.88 -27.79 40.95
N ASN A 597 -38.68 -27.47 41.43
CA ASN A 597 -38.47 -26.90 42.77
C ASN A 597 -38.75 -25.39 42.86
N GLY A 598 -39.14 -24.74 41.75
CA GLY A 598 -39.40 -23.31 41.68
C GLY A 598 -38.16 -22.41 41.75
N VAL A 599 -36.95 -22.97 41.80
CA VAL A 599 -35.66 -22.25 41.94
C VAL A 599 -34.78 -22.45 40.69
N MET A 600 -34.28 -23.67 40.48
CA MET A 600 -33.39 -24.02 39.36
C MET A 600 -33.39 -25.53 39.11
N ASN A 601 -33.14 -25.93 37.86
CA ASN A 601 -32.96 -27.34 37.50
C ASN A 601 -31.65 -27.83 38.11
N ILE A 602 -31.68 -29.01 38.75
CA ILE A 602 -30.51 -29.58 39.43
C ILE A 602 -30.13 -30.87 38.75
N ASP A 603 -30.97 -31.90 38.75
CA ASP A 603 -30.61 -33.19 38.15
C ASP A 603 -31.08 -33.30 36.69
N GLU A 604 -32.03 -32.45 36.29
CA GLU A 604 -32.62 -32.43 34.96
C GLU A 604 -31.64 -31.92 33.90
N CYS A 605 -31.54 -32.64 32.78
CA CYS A 605 -30.67 -32.27 31.66
C CYS A 605 -31.45 -31.56 30.55
N THR A 606 -32.10 -30.44 30.88
CA THR A 606 -32.99 -29.73 29.96
C THR A 606 -32.49 -28.35 29.52
N GLU A 607 -31.40 -27.85 30.11
CA GLU A 607 -30.79 -26.56 29.79
C GLU A 607 -29.56 -26.75 28.89
N PHE A 608 -29.24 -25.77 28.03
CA PHE A 608 -28.08 -25.83 27.12
C PHE A 608 -26.76 -26.18 27.83
N HIS A 609 -26.47 -25.57 28.99
CA HIS A 609 -25.22 -25.83 29.72
C HIS A 609 -25.04 -27.30 30.14
N ARG A 610 -26.13 -28.06 30.30
CA ARG A 610 -26.08 -29.51 30.58
C ARG A 610 -25.61 -30.29 29.36
N LEU A 611 -26.11 -29.93 28.19
CA LEU A 611 -25.61 -30.49 26.93
C LEU A 611 -24.14 -30.10 26.70
N TRP A 612 -23.77 -28.83 26.96
CA TRP A 612 -22.37 -28.40 26.89
C TRP A 612 -21.47 -29.16 27.87
N SER A 613 -21.96 -29.49 29.06
CA SER A 613 -21.26 -30.34 30.03
C SER A 613 -21.01 -31.75 29.49
N ALA A 614 -21.97 -32.32 28.75
CA ALA A 614 -21.81 -33.61 28.09
C ALA A 614 -20.79 -33.55 26.95
N MET A 615 -20.84 -32.50 26.12
CA MET A 615 -19.81 -32.26 25.09
C MET A 615 -18.42 -32.08 25.72
N GLN A 616 -18.34 -31.42 26.87
CA GLN A 616 -17.12 -31.24 27.64
C GLN A 616 -16.50 -32.56 28.10
N ILE A 617 -17.32 -33.53 28.49
CA ILE A 617 -16.82 -34.88 28.75
C ILE A 617 -16.17 -35.45 27.49
N VAL A 618 -16.82 -35.36 26.33
CA VAL A 618 -16.29 -35.92 25.07
C VAL A 618 -14.94 -35.31 24.70
N TYR A 619 -14.82 -33.98 24.70
CA TYR A 619 -13.59 -33.33 24.26
C TYR A 619 -12.47 -33.31 25.32
N CYS A 620 -12.80 -33.60 26.59
CA CYS A 620 -11.82 -33.86 27.63
C CYS A 620 -11.23 -35.28 27.54
N MET A 621 -11.89 -36.24 26.89
CA MET A 621 -11.38 -37.61 26.76
C MET A 621 -9.98 -37.61 26.14
N PRO A 622 -8.98 -38.24 26.79
CA PRO A 622 -7.66 -38.42 26.20
C PRO A 622 -7.77 -39.31 24.95
N VAL A 623 -7.14 -38.86 23.87
CA VAL A 623 -7.01 -39.61 22.61
C VAL A 623 -5.66 -40.33 22.56
N GLY A 624 -5.50 -41.26 21.63
CA GLY A 624 -4.23 -41.98 21.43
C GLY A 624 -3.10 -41.06 20.97
N GLU A 625 -1.84 -41.52 21.07
CA GLU A 625 -0.65 -40.70 20.72
C GLU A 625 -0.62 -40.27 19.24
N ASN A 626 -1.30 -40.99 18.35
CA ASN A 626 -1.38 -40.71 16.91
C ASN A 626 -2.71 -40.06 16.48
N GLU A 627 -3.56 -39.67 17.43
CA GLU A 627 -4.85 -39.04 17.16
C GLU A 627 -4.81 -37.55 17.48
N PHE A 628 -5.50 -36.75 16.67
CA PHE A 628 -5.58 -35.31 16.89
C PHE A 628 -6.56 -34.97 18.02
N THR A 629 -6.15 -34.08 18.91
CA THR A 629 -6.99 -33.58 19.99
C THR A 629 -8.00 -32.54 19.48
N VAL A 630 -9.04 -32.25 20.28
CA VAL A 630 -10.03 -31.22 19.91
C VAL A 630 -9.37 -29.86 19.70
N GLU A 631 -8.39 -29.51 20.53
CA GLU A 631 -7.70 -28.23 20.47
C GLU A 631 -6.79 -28.09 19.24
N GLN A 632 -6.32 -29.21 18.67
CA GLN A 632 -5.59 -29.21 17.39
C GLN A 632 -6.51 -29.08 16.18
N CYS A 633 -7.76 -29.54 16.28
CA CYS A 633 -8.73 -29.51 15.19
C CYS A 633 -9.62 -28.27 15.19
N PHE A 634 -9.92 -27.70 16.36
CA PHE A 634 -10.87 -26.58 16.49
C PHE A 634 -10.31 -25.36 17.24
N GLY A 635 -9.15 -25.48 17.88
CA GLY A 635 -8.60 -24.44 18.75
C GLY A 635 -9.51 -24.08 19.92
N ASP A 636 -9.26 -22.92 20.50
CA ASP A 636 -10.05 -22.37 21.60
C ASP A 636 -11.39 -21.81 21.13
N SER A 637 -11.60 -21.66 19.81
CA SER A 637 -12.80 -21.09 19.20
C SER A 637 -14.06 -21.89 19.52
N LEU A 638 -13.95 -23.23 19.58
CA LEU A 638 -15.03 -24.10 20.04
C LEU A 638 -15.51 -23.71 21.45
N ASN A 639 -14.56 -23.55 22.37
CA ASN A 639 -14.84 -23.15 23.74
C ASN A 639 -15.40 -21.73 23.82
N TRP A 640 -14.92 -20.81 22.99
CA TRP A 640 -15.46 -19.45 22.90
C TRP A 640 -16.95 -19.45 22.57
N ALA A 641 -17.41 -20.22 21.58
CA ALA A 641 -18.83 -20.28 21.23
C ALA A 641 -19.69 -20.92 22.34
N GLY A 642 -19.28 -22.08 22.86
CA GLY A 642 -20.04 -22.77 23.92
C GLY A 642 -20.11 -21.97 25.22
N CYS A 643 -18.99 -21.38 25.64
CA CYS A 643 -18.96 -20.49 26.82
C CYS A 643 -19.77 -19.22 26.59
N LEU A 644 -19.68 -18.61 25.41
CA LEU A 644 -20.45 -17.42 25.06
C LEU A 644 -21.95 -17.67 25.21
N MET A 645 -22.47 -18.73 24.58
CA MET A 645 -23.90 -19.07 24.68
C MET A 645 -24.32 -19.34 26.12
N THR A 646 -23.47 -20.03 26.90
CA THR A 646 -23.73 -20.31 28.33
C THR A 646 -23.85 -19.02 29.15
N ILE A 647 -23.03 -17.99 28.88
CA ILE A 647 -23.13 -16.69 29.56
C ILE A 647 -24.38 -15.93 29.11
N LEU A 648 -24.62 -15.83 27.79
CA LEU A 648 -25.72 -15.04 27.25
C LEU A 648 -27.09 -15.57 27.69
N LEU A 649 -27.20 -16.88 27.91
CA LEU A 649 -28.37 -17.55 28.49
C LEU A 649 -28.50 -17.38 30.02
N GLY A 650 -27.53 -16.77 30.69
CA GLY A 650 -27.50 -16.64 32.16
C GLY A 650 -27.30 -17.98 32.88
N GLN A 651 -26.62 -18.94 32.25
CA GLN A 651 -26.44 -20.30 32.75
C GLN A 651 -25.05 -20.56 33.37
N GLN A 652 -24.10 -19.64 33.25
CA GLN A 652 -22.71 -19.81 33.71
C GLN A 652 -22.58 -20.33 35.15
N ARG A 653 -23.26 -19.71 36.13
CA ARG A 653 -23.14 -20.11 37.55
C ARG A 653 -23.67 -21.52 37.78
N ARG A 654 -24.72 -21.93 37.04
CA ARG A 654 -25.28 -23.29 37.12
C ARG A 654 -24.33 -24.29 36.47
N PHE A 655 -23.74 -23.94 35.32
CA PHE A 655 -22.71 -24.73 34.67
C PHE A 655 -21.52 -25.00 35.60
N GLU A 656 -20.94 -23.96 36.21
CA GLU A 656 -19.79 -24.11 37.12
C GLU A 656 -20.10 -24.99 38.34
N ALA A 657 -21.35 -25.00 38.80
CA ALA A 657 -21.80 -25.81 39.93
C ALA A 657 -22.12 -27.27 39.53
N LEU A 658 -22.66 -27.47 38.33
CA LEU A 658 -23.31 -28.73 37.92
C LEU A 658 -22.56 -29.49 36.81
N ASP A 659 -21.51 -28.94 36.22
CA ASP A 659 -20.76 -29.59 35.14
C ASP A 659 -20.17 -30.95 35.57
N PHE A 660 -20.37 -31.95 34.69
CA PHE A 660 -19.97 -33.33 34.96
C PHE A 660 -18.45 -33.48 35.08
N ALA A 661 -17.70 -32.77 34.23
CA ALA A 661 -16.24 -32.86 34.22
C ALA A 661 -15.64 -32.22 35.48
N TYR A 662 -16.15 -31.04 35.88
CA TYR A 662 -15.73 -30.34 37.09
C TYR A 662 -16.03 -31.17 38.34
N HIS A 663 -17.15 -31.92 38.33
CA HIS A 663 -17.48 -32.86 39.41
C HIS A 663 -16.48 -34.03 39.49
N ILE A 664 -16.17 -34.68 38.36
CA ILE A 664 -15.14 -35.74 38.30
C ILE A 664 -13.81 -35.21 38.87
N LEU A 665 -13.36 -34.04 38.42
CA LEU A 665 -12.13 -33.41 38.89
C LEU A 665 -12.17 -33.14 40.40
N LYS A 666 -13.31 -32.70 40.93
CA LYS A 666 -13.47 -32.40 42.36
C LYS A 666 -13.38 -33.66 43.23
N ILE A 667 -13.98 -34.76 42.80
CA ILE A 667 -13.88 -36.05 43.51
C ILE A 667 -12.47 -36.64 43.37
N ASN A 668 -11.88 -36.61 42.17
CA ASN A 668 -10.53 -37.13 41.96
C ASN A 668 -9.47 -36.38 42.78
N LYS A 669 -9.63 -35.07 42.98
CA LYS A 669 -8.77 -34.30 43.89
C LYS A 669 -8.90 -34.72 45.35
N ALA A 670 -10.02 -35.30 45.75
CA ALA A 670 -10.25 -35.76 47.11
C ALA A 670 -9.74 -37.19 47.35
N ASP A 671 -9.93 -38.09 46.38
CA ASP A 671 -9.57 -39.51 46.53
C ASP A 671 -8.23 -39.92 45.88
N LEU A 672 -7.69 -39.09 44.96
CA LEU A 672 -6.41 -39.26 44.27
C LEU A 672 -6.24 -40.61 43.56
N LYS A 673 -7.35 -41.22 43.11
CA LYS A 673 -7.31 -42.50 42.37
C LYS A 673 -6.85 -42.30 40.92
N ASP A 674 -6.22 -43.32 40.35
CA ASP A 674 -5.70 -43.32 38.97
C ASP A 674 -5.94 -44.67 38.30
N ASP A 675 -7.20 -44.91 37.94
CA ASP A 675 -7.63 -46.13 37.26
C ASP A 675 -7.86 -45.87 35.75
N VAL A 676 -7.89 -46.94 34.96
CA VAL A 676 -8.28 -46.89 33.55
C VAL A 676 -9.71 -47.42 33.41
N ILE A 677 -10.65 -46.54 33.09
CA ILE A 677 -12.07 -46.87 32.98
C ILE A 677 -12.48 -46.79 31.51
N LYS A 678 -12.96 -47.91 30.94
CA LYS A 678 -13.37 -48.01 29.52
C LYS A 678 -12.32 -47.45 28.53
N GLY A 679 -11.03 -47.70 28.81
CA GLY A 679 -9.90 -47.22 27.99
C GLY A 679 -9.46 -45.78 28.27
N VAL A 680 -10.16 -45.05 29.16
CA VAL A 680 -9.84 -43.68 29.56
C VAL A 680 -8.98 -43.70 30.82
N ASN A 681 -7.75 -43.19 30.75
CA ASN A 681 -6.94 -42.97 31.95
C ASN A 681 -7.48 -41.77 32.75
N LEU A 682 -7.89 -42.03 33.99
CA LEU A 682 -8.57 -41.05 34.84
C LEU A 682 -7.71 -39.83 35.15
N ARG A 683 -6.41 -40.01 35.44
CA ARG A 683 -5.51 -38.90 35.73
C ARG A 683 -5.31 -37.98 34.53
N ARG A 684 -5.04 -38.54 33.34
CA ARG A 684 -4.93 -37.78 32.08
C ARG A 684 -6.22 -37.04 31.75
N MET A 685 -7.38 -37.67 32.00
CA MET A 685 -8.69 -37.03 31.86
C MET A 685 -8.83 -35.83 32.80
N CYS A 686 -8.55 -36.00 34.11
CA CYS A 686 -8.63 -34.92 35.09
C CYS A 686 -7.66 -33.76 34.78
N ASP A 687 -6.46 -34.06 34.29
CA ASP A 687 -5.50 -33.04 33.84
C ASP A 687 -6.05 -32.23 32.65
N ARG A 688 -6.67 -32.89 31.66
CA ARG A 688 -7.34 -32.23 30.53
C ARG A 688 -8.53 -31.39 31.00
N ILE A 689 -9.39 -31.93 31.87
CA ILE A 689 -10.53 -31.20 32.46
C ILE A 689 -10.04 -29.93 33.15
N ARG A 690 -8.95 -30.00 33.92
CA ARG A 690 -8.41 -28.82 34.60
C ARG A 690 -7.96 -27.73 33.60
N LYS A 691 -7.38 -28.11 32.46
CA LYS A 691 -6.99 -27.16 31.41
C LYS A 691 -8.20 -26.46 30.80
N PHE A 692 -9.22 -27.22 30.40
CA PHE A 692 -10.46 -26.64 29.86
C PHE A 692 -11.23 -25.83 30.91
N GLN A 693 -11.19 -26.22 32.18
CA GLN A 693 -11.75 -25.42 33.26
C GLN A 693 -11.10 -24.03 33.33
N ILE A 694 -9.77 -23.96 33.26
CA ILE A 694 -9.04 -22.67 33.26
C ILE A 694 -9.40 -21.85 32.02
N LEU A 695 -9.44 -22.47 30.83
CA LEU A 695 -9.83 -21.80 29.59
C LEU A 695 -11.25 -21.23 29.67
N ASN A 696 -12.23 -22.04 30.06
CA ASN A 696 -13.62 -21.61 30.22
C ASN A 696 -13.74 -20.46 31.22
N THR A 697 -13.06 -20.52 32.37
CA THR A 697 -13.06 -19.43 33.35
C THR A 697 -12.47 -18.14 32.77
N GLN A 698 -11.41 -18.21 31.96
CA GLN A 698 -10.84 -17.03 31.29
C GLN A 698 -11.79 -16.43 30.27
N ILE A 699 -12.44 -17.26 29.45
CA ILE A 699 -13.45 -16.81 28.47
C ILE A 699 -14.61 -16.16 29.20
N PHE A 700 -15.13 -16.81 30.25
CA PHE A 700 -16.19 -16.25 31.08
C PHE A 700 -15.82 -14.91 31.69
N ALA A 701 -14.62 -14.78 32.26
CA ALA A 701 -14.15 -13.51 32.82
C ALA A 701 -14.06 -12.41 31.76
N THR A 702 -13.59 -12.76 30.55
CA THR A 702 -13.45 -11.81 29.44
C THR A 702 -14.80 -11.30 28.98
N VAL A 703 -15.75 -12.18 28.67
CA VAL A 703 -17.08 -11.78 28.19
C VAL A 703 -17.86 -11.03 29.28
N ASN A 704 -17.77 -11.45 30.54
CA ASN A 704 -18.40 -10.73 31.65
C ASN A 704 -17.87 -9.30 31.83
N LYS A 705 -16.64 -9.00 31.42
CA LYS A 705 -16.10 -7.64 31.45
C LYS A 705 -16.86 -6.71 30.48
N TYR A 706 -17.25 -7.23 29.32
CA TYR A 706 -18.00 -6.50 28.29
C TYR A 706 -19.51 -6.48 28.54
N MET A 707 -20.06 -7.44 29.29
CA MET A 707 -21.48 -7.46 29.65
C MET A 707 -21.82 -6.54 30.85
N LYS A 708 -20.81 -6.02 31.55
CA LYS A 708 -20.97 -5.17 32.75
C LYS A 708 -20.79 -3.67 32.47
N SER A 709 -20.44 -3.28 31.25
CA SER A 709 -20.19 -1.88 30.86
C SER A 709 -21.47 -1.07 30.60
N GLY A 710 -22.61 -1.73 30.40
CA GLY A 710 -23.93 -1.11 30.41
C GLY A 710 -24.44 -0.85 31.83
N ASP A 711 -24.29 0.40 32.29
CA ASP A 711 -25.24 1.08 33.20
C ASP A 711 -25.59 0.38 34.53
N ALA A 712 -24.56 0.15 35.36
CA ALA A 712 -24.77 -0.20 36.78
C ALA A 712 -25.46 0.90 37.59
N ASP A 713 -25.52 2.14 37.10
CA ASP A 713 -26.09 3.31 37.80
C ASP A 713 -27.52 3.69 37.34
N SER A 714 -28.06 3.09 36.28
CA SER A 714 -29.39 3.44 35.72
C SER A 714 -30.43 2.32 35.73
N LEU A 715 -30.03 1.07 36.04
CA LEU A 715 -30.99 -0.02 36.21
C LEU A 715 -31.65 0.06 37.60
N PRO A 716 -33.00 0.13 37.69
CA PRO A 716 -33.67 -0.05 38.98
C PRO A 716 -33.27 -1.41 39.52
N VAL A 717 -32.86 -1.48 40.80
CA VAL A 717 -32.48 -2.69 41.57
C VAL A 717 -33.05 -3.93 40.89
N GLU A 718 -32.23 -4.69 40.16
CA GLU A 718 -32.69 -5.85 39.39
C GLU A 718 -33.64 -6.67 40.28
N HIS A 719 -34.89 -6.85 39.83
CA HIS A 719 -35.92 -7.50 40.62
C HIS A 719 -35.55 -8.98 40.84
N VAL A 720 -34.82 -9.26 41.93
CA VAL A 720 -34.47 -10.62 42.31
C VAL A 720 -35.74 -11.34 42.74
N ARG A 721 -35.95 -12.55 42.21
CA ARG A 721 -37.09 -13.38 42.59
C ARG A 721 -37.02 -13.72 44.09
N CYS A 722 -37.97 -13.18 44.85
CA CYS A 722 -38.12 -13.48 46.27
C CYS A 722 -38.94 -14.76 46.50
N PHE A 723 -38.63 -15.49 47.56
CA PHE A 723 -39.41 -16.63 48.03
C PHE A 723 -40.22 -16.24 49.26
N GLN A 724 -41.47 -16.68 49.31
CA GLN A 724 -42.33 -16.43 50.47
C GLN A 724 -41.85 -17.25 51.68
N PRO A 725 -41.77 -16.66 52.89
CA PRO A 725 -41.52 -17.45 54.09
C PRO A 725 -42.69 -18.41 54.34
N PRO A 726 -42.49 -19.48 55.16
CA PRO A 726 -43.57 -20.38 55.53
C PRO A 726 -44.75 -19.60 56.14
N ILE A 727 -45.92 -19.65 55.51
CA ILE A 727 -47.13 -18.97 56.00
C ILE A 727 -47.85 -19.90 56.98
N HIS A 728 -48.11 -19.42 58.19
CA HIS A 728 -48.86 -20.17 59.20
C HIS A 728 -50.32 -20.35 58.73
N GLN A 729 -50.86 -21.57 58.87
CA GLN A 729 -52.19 -21.94 58.34
C GLN A 729 -53.33 -21.01 58.79
N SER A 730 -53.22 -20.40 59.97
CA SER A 730 -54.21 -19.44 60.49
C SER A 730 -54.33 -18.14 59.69
N LEU A 731 -53.30 -17.76 58.94
CA LEU A 731 -53.24 -16.56 58.11
C LEU A 731 -53.51 -16.87 56.63
N ALA A 732 -53.37 -18.14 56.21
CA ALA A 732 -53.56 -18.55 54.82
C ALA A 732 -55.03 -18.55 54.36
N SER A 733 -55.99 -18.62 55.29
CA SER A 733 -57.43 -18.58 54.99
C SER A 733 -58.05 -17.17 55.00
N SER A 734 -57.23 -16.12 55.18
CA SER A 734 -57.66 -14.71 55.20
C SER A 734 -57.00 -13.85 54.11
N CYS A 735 -56.33 -14.47 53.14
CA CYS A 735 -55.82 -13.83 51.92
C CYS A 735 -56.51 -14.36 50.67
#